data_AF-F9WF49-F1
#
_entry.id   AF-F9WF49-F1
#
_cell.length_a   1.000
_cell.length_b   1.000
_cell.length_c   1.000
_cell.angle_alpha   90.00
_cell.angle_beta   90.00
_cell.angle_gamma   90.00
#
_symmetry.space_group_name_H-M   'P 1'
#
loop_
_entity.id
_entity.type
_entity.pdbx_description
1 polymer ?
#
loop_
_entity_poly.entity_id
_entity_poly.type
_entity_poly.pdbx_seq_one_letter_code
_entity_poly.pdbx_strand_id
1 'polypeptide(L)'
;MRENTNSEDMARGCLRKAQELKDEGKYKEAIEAMQSLSDHKVQWSPVYESAIDLLAELCFKHTQGVMMDRFFNVFRWNRKKLSGTPYFGEGMRYTVGIVMKYLTELCERARVKAKEAEKKPSNEEVLLSALTDVSLAQRAKERYLSPAENITQAVSSEMLKFNVIGQSALMLPIYLETAAQLITHCQTYNLKWAIGRVGDCFVRFISRFLLAPIPTTMKLSEAYLHTMNKELKNDREKFYRDPTMPQQTVDVFRQLLETLTNMNNWNGVWITLQCFTKVLQEITQSCGPSRKSQIKAYAALASLFWKCSYPAFHAYCLGIAAYLTDDSKESIASKAVLATLCVSNFREKRSFARGSDSLLEKQARIAQLFGLRTAPELSFLQQRLQRMRIPQSASKDVLVLDELLRSEVFDEKVSRQAVEQLSQIVQRDGDLEMYQQPLRKVIIQRYLESMSTRVTKLDTTSLQAWESEPSKETYINEIEPFILNESRMAVEIDHKTDSITFNNATKAKVLQALNQVAEHVLVQPAASKRKLDIKPDRLRLVRERNRILHELQHHCEESAEARRKAAKEKEEAERKDAMMERIEHEAKRRDIARSAQELQGLAQYENYINRERRKLVLNRLRDKYKGFKASDTIAQKNPTDFVQEVTMLLAQHLRQSTQEKSRDVTRMNHFERACREIEIPRRKAIELEEAEKNRAERAAAWQNFLAQHRKEFDKRQRDNELLRKFLKEAALFEQQMPAKSKVSKRAEQEMLLEREKERLQGQ
;
A
#
# COMPACT_ATOMS: atom_id res chain seq x y z
N MET A 1 -65.00 18.57 -38.08
CA MET A 1 -65.75 17.77 -37.08
C MET A 1 -66.05 16.39 -37.62
N ARG A 2 -65.08 15.48 -37.64
CA ARG A 2 -65.28 14.04 -37.90
C ARG A 2 -64.24 13.27 -37.07
N GLU A 3 -64.70 12.16 -36.48
CA GLU A 3 -63.93 11.09 -35.82
C GLU A 3 -63.27 11.39 -34.45
N ASN A 4 -64.09 11.58 -33.40
CA ASN A 4 -63.66 11.43 -32.00
C ASN A 4 -64.30 10.22 -31.28
N THR A 5 -65.22 9.49 -31.94
CA THR A 5 -66.00 8.40 -31.31
C THR A 5 -65.28 7.06 -31.24
N ASN A 6 -64.20 6.84 -32.01
CA ASN A 6 -63.56 5.52 -32.10
C ASN A 6 -62.55 5.20 -30.97
N SER A 7 -62.18 6.19 -30.14
CA SER A 7 -61.07 6.03 -29.19
C SER A 7 -61.50 5.60 -27.79
N GLU A 8 -62.63 6.12 -27.30
CA GLU A 8 -63.17 5.73 -25.99
C GLU A 8 -63.78 4.33 -25.99
N ASP A 9 -64.45 3.94 -27.08
CA ASP A 9 -65.04 2.60 -27.18
C ASP A 9 -63.98 1.50 -27.22
N MET A 10 -62.81 1.78 -27.81
CA MET A 10 -61.64 0.90 -27.76
C MET A 10 -61.04 0.83 -26.36
N ALA A 11 -61.01 1.94 -25.62
CA ALA A 11 -60.55 1.96 -24.23
C ALA A 11 -61.48 1.15 -23.31
N ARG A 12 -62.80 1.30 -23.49
CA ARG A 12 -63.82 0.49 -22.79
C ARG A 12 -63.72 -0.99 -23.16
N GLY A 13 -63.47 -1.30 -24.43
CA GLY A 13 -63.28 -2.66 -24.91
C GLY A 13 -62.06 -3.34 -24.28
N CYS A 14 -60.92 -2.66 -24.24
CA CYS A 14 -59.70 -3.17 -23.59
C CYS A 14 -59.92 -3.35 -22.08
N LEU A 15 -60.58 -2.39 -21.43
CA LEU A 15 -60.88 -2.45 -20.00
C LEU A 15 -61.81 -3.61 -19.66
N ARG A 16 -62.89 -3.83 -20.42
CA ARG A 16 -63.80 -4.98 -20.24
C ARG A 16 -63.07 -6.30 -20.44
N LYS A 17 -62.30 -6.43 -21.52
CA LYS A 17 -61.51 -7.63 -21.80
C LYS A 17 -60.50 -7.92 -20.68
N ALA A 18 -59.85 -6.90 -20.13
CA ALA A 18 -58.92 -7.08 -19.02
C ALA A 18 -59.62 -7.46 -17.70
N GLN A 19 -60.84 -6.96 -17.46
CA GLN A 19 -61.67 -7.38 -16.32
C GLN A 19 -62.11 -8.85 -16.45
N GLU A 20 -62.59 -9.26 -17.63
CA GLU A 20 -62.94 -10.65 -17.92
C GLU A 20 -61.73 -11.58 -17.72
N LEU A 21 -60.56 -11.23 -18.25
CA LEU A 21 -59.33 -11.99 -18.08
C LEU A 21 -58.83 -12.01 -16.62
N LYS A 22 -59.08 -10.95 -15.85
CA LYS A 22 -58.79 -10.90 -14.41
C LYS A 22 -59.69 -11.87 -13.65
N ASP A 23 -60.98 -11.92 -13.99
CA ASP A 23 -61.96 -12.82 -13.37
C ASP A 23 -61.67 -14.30 -13.73
N GLU A 24 -61.12 -14.56 -14.93
CA GLU A 24 -60.60 -15.88 -15.34
C GLU A 24 -59.25 -16.25 -14.69
N GLY A 25 -58.62 -15.36 -13.92
CA GLY A 25 -57.31 -15.58 -13.29
C GLY A 25 -56.10 -15.47 -14.25
N LYS A 26 -56.30 -15.01 -15.49
CA LYS A 26 -55.25 -14.84 -16.51
C LYS A 26 -54.60 -13.44 -16.43
N TYR A 27 -53.91 -13.18 -15.32
CA TYR A 27 -53.38 -11.83 -15.02
C TYR A 27 -52.35 -11.29 -16.02
N LYS A 28 -51.51 -12.14 -16.63
CA LYS A 28 -50.52 -11.70 -17.62
C LYS A 28 -51.18 -11.18 -18.90
N GLU A 29 -52.19 -11.92 -19.38
CA GLU A 29 -52.98 -11.57 -20.55
C GLU A 29 -53.84 -10.33 -20.28
N ALA A 30 -54.38 -10.19 -19.07
CA ALA A 30 -55.08 -8.98 -18.64
C ALA A 30 -54.17 -7.74 -18.68
N ILE A 31 -52.92 -7.85 -18.21
CA ILE A 31 -51.93 -6.77 -18.31
C ILE A 31 -51.60 -6.44 -19.77
N GLU A 32 -51.44 -7.44 -20.63
CA GLU A 32 -51.15 -7.24 -22.06
C GLU A 32 -52.32 -6.58 -22.80
N ALA A 33 -53.55 -6.96 -22.49
CA ALA A 33 -54.76 -6.32 -23.00
C ALA A 33 -54.90 -4.85 -22.54
N MET A 34 -54.39 -4.52 -21.34
CA MET A 34 -54.31 -3.13 -20.89
C MET A 34 -53.12 -2.39 -21.52
N GLN A 35 -52.04 -3.07 -21.86
CA GLN A 35 -50.89 -2.48 -22.52
C GLN A 35 -51.16 -2.11 -23.97
N SER A 36 -52.06 -2.80 -24.68
CA SER A 36 -52.47 -2.39 -26.04
C SER A 36 -53.13 -1.01 -26.07
N LEU A 37 -53.60 -0.49 -24.93
CA LEU A 37 -54.01 0.91 -24.81
C LEU A 37 -52.88 1.87 -25.18
N SER A 38 -51.61 1.49 -25.09
CA SER A 38 -50.46 2.30 -25.51
C SER A 38 -50.52 2.74 -26.96
N ASP A 39 -51.05 1.87 -27.82
CA ASP A 39 -51.00 2.00 -29.28
C ASP A 39 -52.19 2.81 -29.81
N HIS A 40 -53.22 3.01 -28.98
CA HIS A 40 -54.41 3.78 -29.31
C HIS A 40 -54.31 5.25 -28.82
N LYS A 41 -54.77 6.22 -29.62
CA LYS A 41 -54.81 7.66 -29.26
C LYS A 41 -56.00 7.96 -28.32
N VAL A 42 -55.99 7.41 -27.11
CA VAL A 42 -57.03 7.59 -26.09
C VAL A 42 -56.89 8.98 -25.43
N GLN A 43 -58.01 9.70 -25.32
CA GLN A 43 -58.07 11.00 -24.62
C GLN A 43 -58.10 10.79 -23.10
N TRP A 44 -57.63 11.76 -22.32
CA TRP A 44 -57.74 11.70 -20.86
C TRP A 44 -59.22 11.76 -20.46
N SER A 45 -59.73 10.68 -19.86
CA SER A 45 -61.12 10.57 -19.41
C SER A 45 -61.24 9.59 -18.23
N PRO A 46 -62.38 9.55 -17.52
CA PRO A 46 -62.59 8.62 -16.40
C PRO A 46 -62.40 7.14 -16.78
N VAL A 47 -62.63 6.79 -18.05
CA VAL A 47 -62.37 5.43 -18.57
C VAL A 47 -60.86 5.14 -18.63
N TYR A 48 -60.05 6.14 -18.97
CA TYR A 48 -58.60 6.02 -18.97
C TYR A 48 -58.04 5.96 -17.53
N GLU A 49 -58.63 6.72 -16.60
CA GLU A 49 -58.27 6.65 -15.17
C GLU A 49 -58.56 5.26 -14.59
N SER A 50 -59.77 4.74 -14.79
CA SER A 50 -60.14 3.38 -14.37
C SER A 50 -59.28 2.29 -15.04
N ALA A 51 -58.81 2.53 -16.27
CA ALA A 51 -57.85 1.66 -16.93
C ALA A 51 -56.47 1.66 -16.24
N ILE A 52 -55.97 2.83 -15.84
CA ILE A 52 -54.71 2.94 -15.08
C ILE A 52 -54.87 2.29 -13.70
N ASP A 53 -56.00 2.49 -13.02
CA ASP A 53 -56.29 1.88 -11.72
C ASP A 53 -56.28 0.35 -11.79
N LEU A 54 -56.96 -0.22 -12.79
CA LEU A 54 -56.99 -1.67 -13.01
C LEU A 54 -55.59 -2.21 -13.34
N LEU A 55 -54.83 -1.52 -14.19
CA LEU A 55 -53.46 -1.91 -14.51
C LEU A 55 -52.54 -1.84 -13.29
N ALA A 56 -52.69 -0.82 -12.44
CA ALA A 56 -51.96 -0.72 -11.18
C ALA A 56 -52.33 -1.87 -10.24
N GLU A 57 -53.61 -2.19 -10.12
CA GLU A 57 -54.09 -3.30 -9.30
C GLU A 57 -53.44 -4.62 -9.74
N LEU A 58 -53.47 -4.90 -11.04
CA LEU A 58 -52.90 -6.12 -11.62
C LEU A 58 -51.37 -6.19 -11.41
N CYS A 59 -50.67 -5.08 -11.57
CA CYS A 59 -49.21 -5.02 -11.45
C CYS A 59 -48.71 -5.07 -9.99
N PHE A 60 -49.42 -4.48 -9.03
CA PHE A 60 -48.97 -4.33 -7.64
C PHE A 60 -49.55 -5.35 -6.64
N LYS A 61 -50.75 -5.93 -6.89
CA LYS A 61 -51.37 -6.87 -5.94
C LYS A 61 -51.03 -8.35 -6.16
N HIS A 62 -50.62 -8.76 -7.36
CA HIS A 62 -50.35 -10.18 -7.63
C HIS A 62 -48.92 -10.61 -7.22
N THR A 63 -48.88 -11.72 -6.48
CA THR A 63 -47.81 -12.16 -5.57
C THR A 63 -46.47 -12.52 -6.19
N GLN A 64 -46.31 -12.44 -7.51
CA GLN A 64 -45.02 -12.73 -8.14
C GLN A 64 -44.10 -11.51 -8.30
N GLY A 65 -44.56 -10.26 -8.14
CA GLY A 65 -43.71 -9.06 -8.23
C GLY A 65 -42.99 -8.82 -9.58
N VAL A 66 -43.04 -9.79 -10.50
CA VAL A 66 -42.32 -9.86 -11.78
C VAL A 66 -42.89 -8.90 -12.84
N MET A 67 -44.01 -8.21 -12.57
CA MET A 67 -44.67 -7.35 -13.57
C MET A 67 -44.89 -5.89 -13.13
N MET A 68 -44.25 -5.41 -12.06
CA MET A 68 -44.37 -3.99 -11.69
C MET A 68 -43.70 -3.05 -12.70
N ASP A 69 -42.64 -3.51 -13.36
CA ASP A 69 -41.99 -2.83 -14.49
C ASP A 69 -42.98 -2.48 -15.61
N ARG A 70 -43.96 -3.36 -15.87
CA ARG A 70 -45.00 -3.19 -16.89
C ARG A 70 -45.91 -1.99 -16.63
N PHE A 71 -46.10 -1.58 -15.37
CA PHE A 71 -46.87 -0.37 -15.03
C PHE A 71 -46.14 0.91 -15.44
N PHE A 72 -44.80 0.97 -15.38
CA PHE A 72 -44.05 2.19 -15.67
C PHE A 72 -44.13 2.65 -17.13
N ASN A 73 -44.61 1.79 -18.03
CA ASN A 73 -44.95 2.17 -19.39
C ASN A 73 -46.04 3.26 -19.44
N VAL A 74 -46.93 3.33 -18.44
CA VAL A 74 -47.97 4.37 -18.32
C VAL A 74 -47.35 5.77 -18.32
N PHE A 75 -46.22 5.98 -17.63
CA PHE A 75 -45.52 7.27 -17.64
C PHE A 75 -45.06 7.66 -19.05
N ARG A 76 -44.59 6.69 -19.84
CA ARG A 76 -44.21 6.92 -21.24
C ARG A 76 -45.43 7.21 -22.11
N TRP A 77 -46.56 6.54 -21.86
CA TRP A 77 -47.82 6.80 -22.57
C TRP A 77 -48.31 8.22 -22.30
N ASN A 78 -48.37 8.62 -21.04
CA ASN A 78 -48.78 9.96 -20.64
C ASN A 78 -47.88 11.03 -21.26
N ARG A 79 -46.55 10.82 -21.29
CA ARG A 79 -45.62 11.73 -21.95
C ARG A 79 -45.81 11.82 -23.46
N LYS A 80 -46.11 10.71 -24.15
CA LYS A 80 -46.36 10.71 -25.61
C LYS A 80 -47.72 11.32 -25.98
N LYS A 81 -48.75 11.06 -25.17
CA LYS A 81 -50.15 11.36 -25.52
C LYS A 81 -50.65 12.67 -24.94
N LEU A 82 -50.25 13.00 -23.71
CA LEU A 82 -50.72 14.19 -23.01
C LEU A 82 -49.77 15.37 -23.17
N SER A 83 -48.54 15.19 -23.66
CA SER A 83 -47.60 16.31 -23.88
C SER A 83 -48.21 17.37 -24.79
N GLY A 84 -48.26 18.62 -24.31
CA GLY A 84 -48.91 19.75 -25.00
C GLY A 84 -50.39 19.92 -24.70
N THR A 85 -51.00 19.02 -23.92
CA THR A 85 -52.39 19.14 -23.42
C THR A 85 -52.41 19.72 -21.99
N PRO A 86 -53.51 20.36 -21.55
CA PRO A 86 -53.61 20.88 -20.17
C PRO A 86 -53.60 19.75 -19.12
N TYR A 87 -54.02 18.54 -19.49
CA TYR A 87 -54.12 17.38 -18.60
C TYR A 87 -52.80 16.66 -18.32
N PHE A 88 -51.69 17.10 -18.93
CA PHE A 88 -50.40 16.42 -18.76
C PHE A 88 -49.93 16.40 -17.30
N GLY A 89 -50.00 17.53 -16.61
CA GLY A 89 -49.61 17.64 -15.21
C GLY A 89 -50.50 16.80 -14.29
N GLU A 90 -51.81 16.86 -14.53
CA GLU A 90 -52.82 16.12 -13.77
C GLU A 90 -52.65 14.60 -13.93
N GLY A 91 -52.52 14.12 -15.16
CA GLY A 91 -52.37 12.68 -15.40
C GLY A 91 -51.08 12.09 -14.84
N MET A 92 -50.00 12.88 -14.80
CA MET A 92 -48.75 12.47 -14.17
C MET A 92 -48.88 12.43 -12.64
N ARG A 93 -49.52 13.43 -12.01
CA ARG A 93 -49.80 13.42 -10.56
C ARG A 93 -50.70 12.26 -10.16
N TYR A 94 -51.75 12.00 -10.94
CA TYR A 94 -52.66 10.87 -10.71
C TYR A 94 -51.92 9.53 -10.75
N THR A 95 -51.07 9.32 -11.77
CA THR A 95 -50.25 8.11 -11.88
C THR A 95 -49.28 7.95 -10.71
N VAL A 96 -48.63 9.04 -10.27
CA VAL A 96 -47.76 9.03 -9.07
C VAL A 96 -48.56 8.68 -7.81
N GLY A 97 -49.73 9.30 -7.62
CA GLY A 97 -50.61 9.05 -6.48
C GLY A 97 -51.04 7.59 -6.36
N ILE A 98 -51.37 6.96 -7.48
CA ILE A 98 -51.69 5.53 -7.54
C ILE A 98 -50.51 4.68 -7.07
N VAL A 99 -49.30 4.94 -7.59
CA VAL A 99 -48.11 4.18 -7.18
C VAL A 99 -47.85 4.32 -5.69
N MET A 100 -47.92 5.55 -5.15
CA MET A 100 -47.72 5.80 -3.72
C MET A 100 -48.78 5.12 -2.85
N LYS A 101 -50.04 5.08 -3.29
CA LYS A 101 -51.12 4.35 -2.63
C LYS A 101 -50.79 2.85 -2.53
N TYR A 102 -50.43 2.21 -3.64
CA TYR A 102 -50.11 0.79 -3.65
C TYR A 102 -48.84 0.43 -2.86
N LEU A 103 -47.81 1.29 -2.86
CA LEU A 103 -46.65 1.12 -1.99
C LEU A 103 -47.03 1.18 -0.51
N THR A 104 -47.94 2.09 -0.14
CA THR A 104 -48.45 2.21 1.23
C THR A 104 -49.22 0.96 1.64
N GLU A 105 -50.18 0.51 0.81
CA GLU A 105 -50.92 -0.73 1.04
C GLU A 105 -50.01 -1.97 1.13
N LEU A 106 -48.94 -2.02 0.35
CA LEU A 106 -47.95 -3.12 0.38
C LEU A 106 -47.20 -3.13 1.72
N CYS A 107 -46.66 -1.99 2.15
CA CYS A 107 -45.90 -1.86 3.38
C CYS A 107 -46.77 -2.10 4.63
N GLU A 108 -48.03 -1.64 4.62
CA GLU A 108 -48.99 -1.92 5.69
C GLU A 108 -49.31 -3.42 5.79
N ARG A 109 -49.65 -4.07 4.66
CA ARG A 109 -49.90 -5.52 4.62
C ARG A 109 -48.69 -6.32 5.08
N ALA A 110 -47.49 -5.93 4.67
CA ALA A 110 -46.25 -6.58 5.08
C ALA A 110 -46.03 -6.46 6.60
N ARG A 111 -46.29 -5.28 7.20
CA ARG A 111 -46.20 -5.06 8.65
C ARG A 111 -47.22 -5.88 9.44
N VAL A 112 -48.46 -5.96 8.95
CA VAL A 112 -49.51 -6.78 9.59
C VAL A 112 -49.09 -8.25 9.58
N LYS A 113 -48.70 -8.79 8.42
CA LYS A 113 -48.25 -10.18 8.29
C LYS A 113 -47.00 -10.49 9.10
N ALA A 114 -46.03 -9.58 9.17
CA ALA A 114 -44.83 -9.76 9.99
C ALA A 114 -45.20 -9.86 11.49
N LYS A 115 -46.07 -8.97 11.98
CA LYS A 115 -46.56 -9.01 13.37
C LYS A 115 -47.38 -10.26 13.66
N GLU A 116 -48.17 -10.74 12.70
CA GLU A 116 -48.94 -11.99 12.85
C GLU A 116 -48.01 -13.21 12.94
N ALA A 117 -46.99 -13.27 12.08
CA ALA A 117 -45.98 -14.34 12.09
C ALA A 117 -45.15 -14.35 13.39
N GLU A 118 -44.86 -13.17 13.96
CA GLU A 118 -44.20 -13.06 15.27
C GLU A 118 -45.09 -13.56 16.42
N LYS A 119 -46.39 -13.24 16.40
CA LYS A 119 -47.33 -13.60 17.47
C LYS A 119 -47.78 -15.05 17.41
N LYS A 120 -47.90 -15.60 16.21
CA LYS A 120 -48.34 -16.98 15.95
C LYS A 120 -47.37 -17.66 14.98
N PRO A 121 -46.13 -17.94 15.43
CA PRO A 121 -45.14 -18.57 14.58
C PRO A 121 -45.57 -19.99 14.23
N SER A 122 -45.31 -20.40 12.99
CA SER A 122 -45.53 -21.79 12.58
C SER A 122 -44.53 -22.71 13.28
N ASN A 123 -44.89 -23.99 13.48
CA ASN A 123 -43.99 -24.97 14.11
C ASN A 123 -42.66 -25.10 13.34
N GLU A 124 -42.70 -24.95 12.01
CA GLU A 124 -41.51 -24.93 11.15
C GLU A 124 -40.60 -23.72 11.45
N GLU A 125 -41.17 -22.53 11.66
CA GLU A 125 -40.39 -21.32 11.97
C GLU A 125 -39.77 -21.37 13.37
N VAL A 126 -40.44 -22.00 14.34
CA VAL A 126 -39.89 -22.24 15.68
C VAL A 126 -38.71 -23.20 15.61
N LEU A 127 -38.85 -24.31 14.89
CA LEU A 127 -37.77 -25.28 14.68
C LEU A 127 -36.59 -24.64 13.96
N LEU A 128 -36.85 -23.91 12.87
CA LEU A 128 -35.79 -23.25 12.11
C LEU A 128 -35.12 -22.13 12.92
N SER A 129 -35.85 -21.41 13.76
CA SER A 129 -35.27 -20.41 14.67
C SER A 129 -34.30 -21.06 15.66
N ALA A 130 -34.66 -22.21 16.23
CA ALA A 130 -33.81 -22.98 17.12
C ALA A 130 -32.57 -23.58 16.42
N LEU A 131 -32.67 -23.90 15.12
CA LEU A 131 -31.56 -24.47 14.35
C LEU A 131 -30.55 -23.43 13.84
N THR A 132 -30.97 -22.19 13.62
CA THR A 132 -30.11 -21.16 12.99
C THR A 132 -29.75 -19.99 13.91
N ASP A 133 -30.21 -19.99 15.16
CA ASP A 133 -30.10 -18.85 16.10
C ASP A 133 -30.64 -17.51 15.55
N VAL A 134 -31.52 -17.56 14.54
CA VAL A 134 -32.18 -16.36 14.00
C VAL A 134 -33.53 -16.20 14.68
N SER A 135 -33.77 -15.05 15.29
CA SER A 135 -35.02 -14.77 16.00
C SER A 135 -36.24 -14.80 15.07
N LEU A 136 -37.40 -15.16 15.62
CA LEU A 136 -38.67 -15.15 14.88
C LEU A 136 -38.99 -13.78 14.28
N ALA A 137 -38.65 -12.69 14.98
CA ALA A 137 -38.82 -11.32 14.48
C ALA A 137 -37.93 -11.03 13.26
N GLN A 138 -36.68 -11.49 13.28
CA GLN A 138 -35.78 -11.33 12.14
C GLN A 138 -36.24 -12.16 10.94
N ARG A 139 -36.77 -13.37 11.17
CA ARG A 139 -37.37 -14.21 10.11
C ARG A 139 -38.63 -13.59 9.51
N ALA A 140 -39.54 -13.08 10.34
CA ALA A 140 -40.74 -12.36 9.89
C ALA A 140 -40.37 -11.12 9.06
N LYS A 141 -39.33 -10.39 9.49
CA LYS A 141 -38.76 -9.28 8.72
C LYS A 141 -38.23 -9.72 7.37
N GLU A 142 -37.42 -10.77 7.29
CA GLU A 142 -36.87 -11.27 6.02
C GLU A 142 -37.96 -11.79 5.08
N ARG A 143 -39.01 -12.43 5.61
CA ARG A 143 -40.10 -13.01 4.82
C ARG A 143 -41.07 -11.97 4.27
N TYR A 144 -41.40 -10.93 5.04
CA TYR A 144 -42.47 -9.99 4.68
C TYR A 144 -41.98 -8.55 4.46
N LEU A 145 -41.10 -8.04 5.32
CA LEU A 145 -40.65 -6.64 5.26
C LEU A 145 -39.55 -6.42 4.21
N SER A 146 -38.60 -7.34 4.06
CA SER A 146 -37.52 -7.22 3.07
C SER A 146 -38.04 -7.22 1.62
N PRO A 147 -38.99 -8.09 1.22
CA PRO A 147 -39.61 -8.00 -0.11
C PRO A 147 -40.32 -6.67 -0.34
N ALA A 148 -41.06 -6.16 0.65
CA ALA A 148 -41.71 -4.85 0.54
C ALA A 148 -40.68 -3.72 0.35
N GLU A 149 -39.56 -3.76 1.09
CA GLU A 149 -38.46 -2.81 0.93
C GLU A 149 -37.79 -2.89 -0.45
N ASN A 150 -37.53 -4.09 -0.96
CA ASN A 150 -36.97 -4.31 -2.30
C ASN A 150 -37.89 -3.80 -3.42
N ILE A 151 -39.21 -3.99 -3.25
CA ILE A 151 -40.22 -3.48 -4.17
C ILE A 151 -40.23 -1.95 -4.15
N THR A 152 -40.29 -1.33 -2.96
CA THR A 152 -40.21 0.13 -2.81
C THR A 152 -38.93 0.68 -3.42
N GLN A 153 -37.80 -0.02 -3.26
CA GLN A 153 -36.53 0.34 -3.87
C GLN A 153 -36.59 0.31 -5.41
N ALA A 154 -37.15 -0.75 -6.00
CA ALA A 154 -37.27 -0.91 -7.44
C ALA A 154 -38.20 0.16 -8.04
N VAL A 155 -39.36 0.36 -7.43
CA VAL A 155 -40.35 1.38 -7.83
C VAL A 155 -39.76 2.78 -7.74
N SER A 156 -39.14 3.12 -6.60
CA SER A 156 -38.46 4.41 -6.42
C SER A 156 -37.35 4.62 -7.45
N SER A 157 -36.61 3.56 -7.79
CA SER A 157 -35.55 3.60 -8.79
C SER A 157 -36.07 3.91 -10.19
N GLU A 158 -37.24 3.39 -10.55
CA GLU A 158 -37.90 3.66 -11.84
C GLU A 158 -38.53 5.06 -11.87
N MET A 159 -39.32 5.44 -10.85
CA MET A 159 -40.00 6.75 -10.81
C MET A 159 -39.02 7.92 -10.88
N LEU A 160 -37.90 7.82 -10.18
CA LEU A 160 -36.89 8.87 -10.11
C LEU A 160 -35.87 8.84 -11.27
N LYS A 161 -36.11 8.05 -12.32
CA LYS A 161 -35.31 8.13 -13.55
C LYS A 161 -35.57 9.45 -14.27
N PHE A 162 -34.52 9.96 -14.91
CA PHE A 162 -34.50 11.24 -15.62
C PHE A 162 -35.67 11.44 -16.61
N ASN A 163 -36.10 10.39 -17.31
CA ASN A 163 -37.10 10.49 -18.36
C ASN A 163 -38.52 10.04 -17.97
N VAL A 164 -38.73 9.54 -16.75
CA VAL A 164 -40.02 8.94 -16.36
C VAL A 164 -41.04 10.02 -16.02
N ILE A 165 -40.80 10.83 -14.99
CA ILE A 165 -41.60 12.03 -14.73
C ILE A 165 -41.15 13.18 -15.64
N GLY A 166 -39.84 13.37 -15.77
CA GLY A 166 -39.23 14.37 -16.63
C GLY A 166 -38.83 15.67 -15.91
N GLN A 167 -38.12 16.52 -16.64
CA GLN A 167 -37.43 17.71 -16.12
C GLN A 167 -37.99 19.04 -16.60
N SER A 168 -39.09 19.03 -17.38
CA SER A 168 -39.70 20.26 -17.88
C SER A 168 -40.26 21.11 -16.73
N ALA A 169 -40.43 22.41 -16.94
CA ALA A 169 -40.94 23.32 -15.91
C ALA A 169 -42.28 22.88 -15.26
N LEU A 170 -43.15 22.18 -16.01
CA LEU A 170 -44.39 21.62 -15.49
C LEU A 170 -44.17 20.34 -14.66
N MET A 171 -43.16 19.53 -15.02
CA MET A 171 -42.92 18.20 -14.45
C MET A 171 -41.96 18.21 -13.27
N LEU A 172 -41.00 19.13 -13.24
CA LEU A 172 -40.02 19.24 -12.17
C LEU A 172 -40.65 19.43 -10.78
N PRO A 173 -41.72 20.23 -10.58
CA PRO A 173 -42.40 20.30 -9.29
C PRO A 173 -42.99 18.95 -8.87
N ILE A 174 -43.61 18.23 -9.81
CA ILE A 174 -44.18 16.89 -9.57
C ILE A 174 -43.07 15.91 -9.19
N TYR A 175 -41.92 15.98 -9.86
CA TYR A 175 -40.75 15.17 -9.53
C TYR A 175 -40.24 15.43 -8.11
N LEU A 176 -40.08 16.71 -7.72
CA LEU A 176 -39.62 17.10 -6.38
C LEU A 176 -40.61 16.67 -5.30
N GLU A 177 -41.92 16.85 -5.54
CA GLU A 177 -42.98 16.39 -4.64
C GLU A 177 -42.96 14.87 -4.49
N THR A 178 -42.80 14.13 -5.61
CA THR A 178 -42.69 12.66 -5.59
C THR A 178 -41.48 12.21 -4.77
N ALA A 179 -40.32 12.87 -4.94
CA ALA A 179 -39.13 12.57 -4.15
C ALA A 179 -39.37 12.81 -2.66
N ALA A 180 -40.00 13.94 -2.28
CA ALA A 180 -40.36 14.22 -0.89
C ALA A 180 -41.33 13.17 -0.31
N GLN A 181 -42.36 12.77 -1.07
CA GLN A 181 -43.31 11.74 -0.67
C GLN A 181 -42.63 10.38 -0.47
N LEU A 182 -41.71 10.00 -1.35
CA LEU A 182 -40.92 8.77 -1.22
C LEU A 182 -39.97 8.80 -0.01
N ILE A 183 -39.35 9.95 0.29
CA ILE A 183 -38.51 10.14 1.49
C ILE A 183 -39.35 9.96 2.75
N THR A 184 -40.50 10.64 2.84
CA THR A 184 -41.43 10.50 3.96
C THR A 184 -41.93 9.06 4.11
N HIS A 185 -42.29 8.42 2.99
CA HIS A 185 -42.72 7.02 2.99
C HIS A 185 -41.63 6.09 3.55
N CYS A 186 -40.39 6.24 3.09
CA CYS A 186 -39.28 5.46 3.65
C CYS A 186 -39.12 5.71 5.16
N GLN A 187 -39.24 6.97 5.60
CA GLN A 187 -39.19 7.35 7.03
C GLN A 187 -40.27 6.68 7.86
N THR A 188 -41.53 6.77 7.45
CA THR A 188 -42.68 6.16 8.15
C THR A 188 -42.54 4.64 8.25
N TYR A 189 -42.00 4.01 7.20
CA TYR A 189 -41.88 2.56 7.14
C TYR A 189 -40.53 2.00 7.66
N ASN A 190 -39.56 2.86 7.98
CA ASN A 190 -38.18 2.54 8.37
C ASN A 190 -37.44 1.68 7.32
N LEU A 191 -37.53 2.08 6.05
CA LEU A 191 -36.95 1.38 4.90
C LEU A 191 -35.53 1.91 4.60
N LYS A 192 -34.52 1.35 5.29
CA LYS A 192 -33.13 1.85 5.28
C LYS A 192 -32.40 1.70 3.94
N TRP A 193 -32.63 0.60 3.22
CA TRP A 193 -32.03 0.36 1.91
C TRP A 193 -32.74 1.15 0.82
N ALA A 194 -34.07 1.20 0.89
CA ALA A 194 -34.87 1.98 -0.06
C ALA A 194 -34.53 3.48 -0.02
N ILE A 195 -34.37 4.09 1.16
CA ILE A 195 -34.00 5.52 1.26
C ILE A 195 -32.62 5.82 0.64
N GLY A 196 -31.65 4.92 0.80
CA GLY A 196 -30.34 5.06 0.19
C GLY A 196 -30.45 5.10 -1.33
N ARG A 197 -31.31 4.24 -1.89
CA ARG A 197 -31.55 4.20 -3.33
C ARG A 197 -32.34 5.40 -3.84
N VAL A 198 -33.36 5.86 -3.11
CA VAL A 198 -34.07 7.11 -3.38
C VAL A 198 -33.08 8.26 -3.46
N GLY A 199 -32.18 8.35 -2.48
CA GLY A 199 -31.13 9.36 -2.43
C GLY A 199 -30.19 9.30 -3.63
N ASP A 200 -29.70 8.11 -3.98
CA ASP A 200 -28.85 7.91 -5.17
C ASP A 200 -29.53 8.36 -6.46
N CYS A 201 -30.79 7.98 -6.68
CA CYS A 201 -31.53 8.34 -7.88
C CYS A 201 -31.80 9.85 -7.94
N PHE A 202 -32.21 10.45 -6.82
CA PHE A 202 -32.41 11.88 -6.71
C PHE A 202 -31.12 12.67 -6.99
N VAL A 203 -30.01 12.27 -6.39
CA VAL A 203 -28.69 12.87 -6.63
C VAL A 203 -28.27 12.74 -8.09
N ARG A 204 -28.45 11.56 -8.71
CA ARG A 204 -28.13 11.36 -10.14
C ARG A 204 -28.98 12.24 -11.05
N PHE A 205 -30.28 12.36 -10.75
CA PHE A 205 -31.18 13.24 -11.48
C PHE A 205 -30.69 14.69 -11.41
N ILE A 206 -30.48 15.22 -10.21
CA ILE A 206 -30.07 16.62 -10.02
C ILE A 206 -28.66 16.86 -10.58
N SER A 207 -27.74 15.92 -10.40
CA SER A 207 -26.39 16.03 -10.97
C SER A 207 -26.44 16.14 -12.50
N ARG A 208 -27.28 15.33 -13.15
CA ARG A 208 -27.51 15.43 -14.60
C ARG A 208 -28.25 16.71 -14.99
N PHE A 209 -29.25 17.10 -14.20
CA PHE A 209 -30.10 18.24 -14.50
C PHE A 209 -29.37 19.57 -14.33
N LEU A 210 -28.62 19.80 -13.24
CA LEU A 210 -27.98 21.08 -12.92
C LEU A 210 -26.46 21.07 -13.14
N LEU A 211 -25.76 20.03 -12.67
CA LEU A 211 -24.29 20.05 -12.55
C LEU A 211 -23.55 19.58 -13.80
N ALA A 212 -24.15 18.71 -14.62
CA ALA A 212 -23.49 18.18 -15.81
C ALA A 212 -23.31 19.27 -16.88
N PRO A 213 -22.11 19.44 -17.47
CA PRO A 213 -21.91 20.41 -18.54
C PRO A 213 -22.72 20.01 -19.77
N ILE A 214 -23.40 20.98 -20.40
CA ILE A 214 -24.09 20.77 -21.67
C ILE A 214 -23.05 20.90 -22.79
N PRO A 215 -22.78 19.85 -23.58
CA PRO A 215 -21.79 19.91 -24.65
C PRO A 215 -22.20 20.97 -25.69
N THR A 216 -21.38 21.99 -25.89
CA THR A 216 -21.60 23.06 -26.87
C THR A 216 -21.09 22.70 -28.27
N THR A 217 -20.14 21.76 -28.38
CA THR A 217 -19.55 21.31 -29.64
C THR A 217 -19.77 19.81 -29.81
N MET A 218 -20.86 19.42 -30.44
CA MET A 218 -21.06 18.02 -30.87
C MET A 218 -20.88 17.90 -32.38
N LYS A 219 -20.20 16.83 -32.81
CA LYS A 219 -20.12 16.44 -34.22
C LYS A 219 -21.56 16.25 -34.75
N LEU A 220 -21.82 16.67 -35.99
CA LEU A 220 -23.14 16.77 -36.66
C LEU A 220 -24.03 15.49 -36.65
N SER A 221 -23.62 14.38 -36.03
CA SER A 221 -24.20 13.06 -36.24
C SER A 221 -25.54 12.80 -35.54
N GLU A 222 -25.99 13.62 -34.57
CA GLU A 222 -27.21 13.32 -33.82
C GLU A 222 -28.09 14.55 -33.57
N ALA A 223 -28.91 14.91 -34.56
CA ALA A 223 -29.91 15.98 -34.46
C ALA A 223 -30.86 15.82 -33.25
N TYR A 224 -31.11 14.58 -32.81
CA TYR A 224 -31.88 14.27 -31.61
C TYR A 224 -31.20 14.75 -30.32
N LEU A 225 -29.89 14.51 -30.16
CA LEU A 225 -29.14 14.99 -29.00
C LEU A 225 -29.07 16.51 -28.94
N HIS A 226 -28.93 17.16 -30.10
CA HIS A 226 -28.96 18.62 -30.18
C HIS A 226 -30.29 19.20 -29.66
N THR A 227 -31.41 18.60 -30.07
CA THR A 227 -32.75 19.00 -29.60
C THR A 227 -32.90 18.78 -28.10
N MET A 228 -32.52 17.60 -27.57
CA MET A 228 -32.56 17.34 -26.12
C MET A 228 -31.69 18.30 -25.31
N ASN A 229 -30.48 18.63 -25.78
CA ASN A 229 -29.59 19.55 -25.08
C ASN A 229 -30.14 20.98 -25.09
N LYS A 230 -30.77 21.40 -26.19
CA LYS A 230 -31.45 22.70 -26.29
C LYS A 230 -32.65 22.78 -25.35
N GLU A 231 -33.45 21.71 -25.26
CA GLU A 231 -34.55 21.61 -24.29
C GLU A 231 -34.04 21.66 -22.85
N LEU A 232 -33.00 20.89 -22.51
CA LEU A 232 -32.39 20.89 -21.18
C LEU A 232 -31.85 22.28 -20.82
N LYS A 233 -31.23 22.99 -21.77
CA LYS A 233 -30.75 24.36 -21.55
C LYS A 233 -31.92 25.30 -21.23
N ASN A 234 -33.00 25.23 -22.00
CA ASN A 234 -34.20 26.03 -21.76
C ASN A 234 -34.83 25.70 -20.39
N ASP A 235 -34.86 24.43 -20.00
CA ASP A 235 -35.40 24.00 -18.71
C ASP A 235 -34.53 24.48 -17.53
N ARG A 236 -33.19 24.47 -17.66
CA ARG A 236 -32.27 25.06 -16.68
C ARG A 236 -32.47 26.58 -16.56
N GLU A 237 -32.61 27.28 -17.68
CA GLU A 237 -32.89 28.72 -17.67
C GLU A 237 -34.22 29.02 -16.97
N LYS A 238 -35.27 28.22 -17.22
CA LYS A 238 -36.55 28.36 -16.52
C LYS A 238 -36.43 28.06 -15.02
N PHE A 239 -35.66 27.04 -14.64
CA PHE A 239 -35.38 26.73 -13.25
C PHE A 239 -34.74 27.90 -12.51
N TYR A 240 -33.79 28.60 -13.13
CA TYR A 240 -33.13 29.74 -12.50
C TYR A 240 -33.99 31.02 -12.50
N ARG A 241 -34.95 31.16 -13.42
CA ARG A 241 -35.88 32.30 -13.45
C ARG A 241 -36.95 32.22 -12.36
N ASP A 242 -37.38 31.02 -11.97
CA ASP A 242 -38.40 30.81 -10.94
C ASP A 242 -37.75 30.62 -9.56
N PRO A 243 -37.89 31.54 -8.60
CA PRO A 243 -37.26 31.41 -7.28
C PRO A 243 -37.83 30.27 -6.43
N THR A 244 -39.01 29.74 -6.75
CA THR A 244 -39.64 28.67 -5.98
C THR A 244 -38.98 27.31 -6.22
N MET A 245 -38.47 27.07 -7.43
CA MET A 245 -37.90 25.78 -7.84
C MET A 245 -36.55 25.45 -7.17
N PRO A 246 -35.58 26.37 -7.09
CA PRO A 246 -34.38 26.19 -6.29
C PRO A 246 -34.70 25.96 -4.82
N GLN A 247 -35.68 26.69 -4.27
CA GLN A 247 -36.08 26.55 -2.87
C GLN A 247 -36.67 25.15 -2.59
N GLN A 248 -37.59 24.67 -3.41
CA GLN A 248 -38.14 23.32 -3.29
C GLN A 248 -37.04 22.25 -3.42
N THR A 249 -36.10 22.44 -4.35
CA THR A 249 -34.97 21.51 -4.52
C THR A 249 -34.11 21.44 -3.25
N VAL A 250 -33.82 22.59 -2.64
CA VAL A 250 -33.09 22.68 -1.36
C VAL A 250 -33.87 22.02 -0.23
N ASP A 251 -35.18 22.23 -0.15
CA ASP A 251 -36.05 21.63 0.88
C ASP A 251 -36.07 20.08 0.76
N VAL A 252 -36.10 19.52 -0.46
CA VAL A 252 -36.01 18.07 -0.69
C VAL A 252 -34.64 17.51 -0.30
N PHE A 253 -33.53 18.18 -0.68
CA PHE A 253 -32.19 17.77 -0.24
C PHE A 253 -32.04 17.78 1.28
N ARG A 254 -32.58 18.81 1.95
CA ARG A 254 -32.61 18.91 3.40
C ARG A 254 -33.34 17.72 4.00
N GLN A 255 -34.57 17.46 3.57
CA GLN A 255 -35.38 16.35 4.07
C GLN A 255 -34.67 15.00 3.84
N LEU A 256 -34.05 14.81 2.69
CA LEU A 256 -33.28 13.61 2.35
C LEU A 256 -32.09 13.43 3.29
N LEU A 257 -31.28 14.47 3.51
CA LEU A 257 -30.12 14.42 4.42
C LEU A 257 -30.55 14.15 5.86
N GLU A 258 -31.58 14.82 6.36
CA GLU A 258 -32.13 14.59 7.71
C GLU A 258 -32.59 13.14 7.87
N THR A 259 -33.33 12.61 6.89
CA THR A 259 -33.84 11.23 6.91
C THR A 259 -32.72 10.19 6.84
N LEU A 260 -31.77 10.36 5.92
CA LEU A 260 -30.61 9.47 5.79
C LEU A 260 -29.77 9.45 7.07
N THR A 261 -29.60 10.61 7.72
CA THR A 261 -28.87 10.73 8.98
C THR A 261 -29.61 10.04 10.11
N ASN A 262 -30.93 10.27 10.25
CA ASN A 262 -31.76 9.62 11.28
C ASN A 262 -31.82 8.09 11.12
N MET A 263 -31.69 7.58 9.89
CA MET A 263 -31.66 6.14 9.60
C MET A 263 -30.25 5.52 9.67
N ASN A 264 -29.21 6.31 9.97
CA ASN A 264 -27.80 5.90 9.97
C ASN A 264 -27.28 5.39 8.62
N ASN A 265 -27.79 5.88 7.49
CA ASN A 265 -27.29 5.54 6.15
C ASN A 265 -26.18 6.51 5.72
N TRP A 266 -24.98 6.36 6.32
CA TRP A 266 -23.86 7.29 6.15
C TRP A 266 -23.31 7.39 4.72
N ASN A 267 -23.38 6.30 3.95
CA ASN A 267 -22.95 6.33 2.55
C ASN A 267 -23.88 7.22 1.70
N GLY A 268 -25.20 7.06 1.88
CA GLY A 268 -26.18 7.94 1.25
C GLY A 268 -25.99 9.40 1.69
N VAL A 269 -25.79 9.65 2.98
CA VAL A 269 -25.51 11.01 3.52
C VAL A 269 -24.34 11.65 2.78
N TRP A 270 -23.22 10.93 2.60
CA TRP A 270 -22.04 11.46 1.94
C TRP A 270 -22.29 11.82 0.47
N ILE A 271 -22.91 10.91 -0.30
CA ILE A 271 -23.22 11.13 -1.72
C ILE A 271 -24.17 12.33 -1.88
N THR A 272 -25.21 12.41 -1.04
CA THR A 272 -26.16 13.52 -1.03
C THR A 272 -25.49 14.83 -0.64
N LEU A 273 -24.61 14.82 0.38
CA LEU A 273 -23.86 16.01 0.83
C LEU A 273 -22.97 16.58 -0.29
N GLN A 274 -22.24 15.73 -1.00
CA GLN A 274 -21.39 16.16 -2.12
C GLN A 274 -22.19 16.83 -3.24
N CYS A 275 -23.34 16.25 -3.60
CA CYS A 275 -24.21 16.84 -4.61
C CYS A 275 -24.84 18.14 -4.10
N PHE A 276 -25.34 18.15 -2.86
CA PHE A 276 -26.06 19.27 -2.29
C PHE A 276 -25.18 20.52 -2.17
N THR A 277 -23.93 20.37 -1.71
CA THR A 277 -22.98 21.49 -1.64
C THR A 277 -22.68 22.11 -3.00
N LYS A 278 -22.50 21.30 -4.05
CA LYS A 278 -22.33 21.78 -5.43
C LYS A 278 -23.58 22.48 -5.96
N VAL A 279 -24.75 21.88 -5.75
CA VAL A 279 -26.04 22.49 -6.16
C VAL A 279 -26.25 23.82 -5.45
N LEU A 280 -25.92 23.92 -4.16
CA LEU A 280 -26.01 25.17 -3.41
C LEU A 280 -25.07 26.24 -3.96
N GLN A 281 -23.84 25.87 -4.37
CA GLN A 281 -22.90 26.78 -5.03
C GLN A 281 -23.46 27.28 -6.37
N GLU A 282 -23.96 26.39 -7.22
CA GLU A 282 -24.56 26.73 -8.52
C GLU A 282 -25.78 27.66 -8.38
N ILE A 283 -26.69 27.36 -7.45
CA ILE A 283 -27.85 28.21 -7.16
C ILE A 283 -27.40 29.59 -6.67
N THR A 284 -26.39 29.64 -5.80
CA THR A 284 -25.88 30.91 -5.25
C THR A 284 -25.24 31.78 -6.33
N GLN A 285 -24.56 31.19 -7.30
CA GLN A 285 -23.93 31.91 -8.41
C GLN A 285 -24.96 32.35 -9.47
N SER A 286 -25.99 31.55 -9.74
CA SER A 286 -26.88 31.73 -10.91
C SER A 286 -28.23 32.40 -10.63
N CYS A 287 -28.81 32.23 -9.44
CA CYS A 287 -30.19 32.68 -9.14
C CYS A 287 -30.29 34.05 -8.44
N GLY A 288 -29.17 34.72 -8.18
CA GLY A 288 -29.15 35.75 -7.13
C GLY A 288 -29.43 35.14 -5.74
N PRO A 289 -29.17 35.87 -4.65
CA PRO A 289 -29.19 35.29 -3.31
C PRO A 289 -30.63 35.04 -2.84
N SER A 290 -31.17 33.84 -3.10
CA SER A 290 -32.32 33.33 -2.33
C SER A 290 -31.87 33.02 -0.90
N ARG A 291 -31.71 34.08 -0.08
CA ARG A 291 -31.17 34.01 1.29
C ARG A 291 -31.90 32.97 2.14
N LYS A 292 -33.23 32.90 2.04
CA LYS A 292 -34.06 31.94 2.79
C LYS A 292 -33.68 30.48 2.53
N SER A 293 -33.44 30.11 1.26
CA SER A 293 -33.03 28.75 0.90
C SER A 293 -31.62 28.43 1.41
N GLN A 294 -30.70 29.38 1.33
CA GLN A 294 -29.32 29.21 1.82
C GLN A 294 -29.27 29.06 3.34
N ILE A 295 -30.04 29.86 4.09
CA ILE A 295 -30.11 29.75 5.56
C ILE A 295 -30.55 28.34 5.96
N LYS A 296 -31.66 27.84 5.38
CA LYS A 296 -32.15 26.49 5.64
C LYS A 296 -31.12 25.41 5.28
N ALA A 297 -30.45 25.57 4.14
CA ALA A 297 -29.41 24.64 3.70
C ALA A 297 -28.25 24.58 4.69
N TYR A 298 -27.68 25.72 5.06
CA TYR A 298 -26.55 25.78 5.99
C TYR A 298 -26.93 25.35 7.42
N ALA A 299 -28.16 25.61 7.87
CA ALA A 299 -28.65 25.10 9.14
C ALA A 299 -28.74 23.56 9.16
N ALA A 300 -29.25 22.96 8.08
CA ALA A 300 -29.30 21.50 7.95
C ALA A 300 -27.91 20.87 7.88
N LEU A 301 -26.99 21.47 7.12
CA LEU A 301 -25.59 21.04 7.06
C LEU A 301 -24.91 21.15 8.43
N ALA A 302 -25.17 22.23 9.17
CA ALA A 302 -24.66 22.38 10.52
C ALA A 302 -25.14 21.24 11.44
N SER A 303 -26.44 20.93 11.45
CA SER A 303 -26.98 19.83 12.25
C SER A 303 -26.34 18.49 11.89
N LEU A 304 -26.13 18.23 10.60
CA LEU A 304 -25.44 17.04 10.12
C LEU A 304 -24.01 16.93 10.67
N PHE A 305 -23.20 17.99 10.53
CA PHE A 305 -21.82 17.95 11.01
C PHE A 305 -21.71 17.82 12.52
N TRP A 306 -22.68 18.32 13.27
CA TRP A 306 -22.76 18.09 14.71
C TRP A 306 -22.93 16.60 15.03
N LYS A 307 -23.91 15.94 14.39
CA LYS A 307 -24.16 14.49 14.55
C LYS A 307 -22.97 13.63 14.15
N CYS A 308 -22.19 14.08 13.16
CA CYS A 308 -20.97 13.40 12.72
C CYS A 308 -19.72 13.73 13.56
N SER A 309 -19.85 14.49 14.65
CA SER A 309 -18.74 14.94 15.51
C SER A 309 -17.67 15.77 14.79
N TYR A 310 -18.07 16.61 13.84
CA TYR A 310 -17.20 17.58 13.16
C TYR A 310 -17.57 19.03 13.53
N PRO A 311 -17.21 19.50 14.74
CA PRO A 311 -17.63 20.81 15.26
C PRO A 311 -17.13 21.99 14.41
N ALA A 312 -15.97 21.86 13.75
CA ALA A 312 -15.40 22.91 12.90
C ALA A 312 -16.29 23.24 11.69
N PHE A 313 -16.81 22.22 10.99
CA PHE A 313 -17.71 22.41 9.85
C PHE A 313 -19.11 22.83 10.30
N HIS A 314 -19.57 22.33 11.45
CA HIS A 314 -20.79 22.78 12.09
C HIS A 314 -20.75 24.31 12.38
N ALA A 315 -19.70 24.78 13.04
CA ALA A 315 -19.51 26.20 13.33
C ALA A 315 -19.37 27.05 12.06
N TYR A 316 -18.68 26.55 11.04
CA TYR A 316 -18.57 27.21 9.74
C TYR A 316 -19.94 27.41 9.08
N CYS A 317 -20.75 26.36 9.01
CA CYS A 317 -22.09 26.42 8.41
C CYS A 317 -23.03 27.33 9.21
N LEU A 318 -23.01 27.26 10.55
CA LEU A 318 -23.79 28.17 11.40
C LEU A 318 -23.36 29.63 11.22
N GLY A 319 -22.06 29.91 11.11
CA GLY A 319 -21.58 31.26 10.85
C GLY A 319 -22.12 31.84 9.55
N ILE A 320 -22.20 31.02 8.48
CA ILE A 320 -22.80 31.47 7.21
C ILE A 320 -24.31 31.65 7.35
N ALA A 321 -25.01 30.72 8.02
CA ALA A 321 -26.45 30.85 8.26
C ALA A 321 -26.77 32.12 9.06
N ALA A 322 -26.00 32.42 10.12
CA ALA A 322 -26.15 33.62 10.94
C ALA A 322 -25.93 34.90 10.12
N TYR A 323 -24.90 34.92 9.26
CA TYR A 323 -24.62 36.07 8.39
C TYR A 323 -25.75 36.37 7.40
N LEU A 324 -26.39 35.33 6.86
CA LEU A 324 -27.44 35.47 5.85
C LEU A 324 -28.83 35.75 6.44
N THR A 325 -29.03 35.41 7.71
CA THR A 325 -30.32 35.52 8.39
C THR A 325 -30.57 36.96 8.78
N ASP A 326 -31.77 37.50 8.49
CA ASP A 326 -32.21 38.84 8.91
C ASP A 326 -33.07 38.82 10.19
N ASP A 327 -33.92 37.80 10.36
CA ASP A 327 -34.83 37.60 11.49
C ASP A 327 -34.25 36.63 12.53
N SER A 328 -34.43 36.84 13.84
CA SER A 328 -33.89 35.95 14.91
C SER A 328 -32.35 35.78 14.90
N LYS A 329 -31.63 36.81 14.42
CA LYS A 329 -30.16 36.87 14.39
C LYS A 329 -29.51 36.45 15.71
N GLU A 330 -30.10 36.81 16.84
CA GLU A 330 -29.53 36.56 18.17
C GLU A 330 -29.35 35.08 18.50
N SER A 331 -30.36 34.23 18.25
CA SER A 331 -30.26 32.80 18.57
C SER A 331 -29.24 32.09 17.68
N ILE A 332 -29.29 32.30 16.36
CA ILE A 332 -28.37 31.66 15.41
C ILE A 332 -26.94 32.20 15.58
N ALA A 333 -26.78 33.50 15.85
CA ALA A 333 -25.48 34.09 16.16
C ALA A 333 -24.90 33.53 17.46
N SER A 334 -25.73 33.37 18.51
CA SER A 334 -25.32 32.77 19.78
C SER A 334 -24.87 31.32 19.58
N LYS A 335 -25.64 30.52 18.81
CA LYS A 335 -25.26 29.16 18.40
C LYS A 335 -23.94 29.16 17.63
N ALA A 336 -23.74 30.08 16.69
CA ALA A 336 -22.50 30.17 15.91
C ALA A 336 -21.27 30.50 16.78
N VAL A 337 -21.40 31.43 17.73
CA VAL A 337 -20.32 31.80 18.65
C VAL A 337 -19.97 30.62 19.57
N LEU A 338 -20.95 30.01 20.22
CA LEU A 338 -20.74 28.82 21.06
C LEU A 338 -20.16 27.63 20.27
N ALA A 339 -20.66 27.39 19.06
CA ALA A 339 -20.14 26.35 18.18
C ALA A 339 -18.67 26.59 17.82
N THR A 340 -18.26 27.85 17.58
CA THR A 340 -16.84 28.15 17.36
C THR A 340 -15.99 27.87 18.59
N LEU A 341 -16.46 28.22 19.79
CA LEU A 341 -15.75 27.92 21.04
C LEU A 341 -15.59 26.41 21.30
N CYS A 342 -16.49 25.58 20.77
CA CYS A 342 -16.39 24.11 20.82
C CYS A 342 -15.28 23.52 19.92
N VAL A 343 -14.67 24.31 19.03
CA VAL A 343 -13.65 23.81 18.09
C VAL A 343 -12.29 23.70 18.78
N SER A 344 -11.75 22.48 18.83
CA SER A 344 -10.43 22.19 19.40
C SER A 344 -9.29 22.80 18.56
N ASN A 345 -8.32 23.45 19.20
CA ASN A 345 -7.19 24.15 18.56
C ASN A 345 -6.04 23.26 18.04
N PHE A 346 -6.13 21.94 18.18
CA PHE A 346 -4.93 21.09 18.10
C PHE A 346 -4.70 20.52 16.70
N ARG A 347 -3.52 20.81 16.15
CA ARG A 347 -2.94 20.06 15.03
C ARG A 347 -2.73 18.61 15.45
N GLU A 348 -3.45 17.69 14.81
CA GLU A 348 -3.36 16.26 15.11
C GLU A 348 -1.95 15.70 14.89
N LYS A 349 -1.44 14.96 15.89
CA LYS A 349 -0.59 13.78 15.63
C LYS A 349 -1.43 12.53 15.97
N ARG A 350 -1.77 11.82 14.90
CA ARG A 350 -2.32 10.45 14.76
C ARG A 350 -2.71 9.71 16.04
N SER A 351 -3.99 9.36 16.14
CA SER A 351 -4.40 8.15 16.84
C SER A 351 -3.83 6.92 16.12
N PHE A 352 -3.54 5.86 16.87
CA PHE A 352 -3.15 4.53 16.38
C PHE A 352 -4.29 3.82 15.61
N ALA A 353 -4.96 4.52 14.69
CA ALA A 353 -5.92 3.90 13.79
C ALA A 353 -5.16 3.06 12.76
N ARG A 354 -5.20 1.72 12.93
CA ARG A 354 -4.80 0.75 11.90
C ARG A 354 -5.64 1.02 10.64
N GLY A 355 -5.03 1.61 9.59
CA GLY A 355 -5.65 1.73 8.27
C GLY A 355 -5.64 3.15 7.68
N SER A 356 -4.59 3.43 6.90
CA SER A 356 -4.53 4.12 5.60
C SER A 356 -5.45 5.29 5.18
N ASP A 357 -6.21 5.97 6.03
CA ASP A 357 -6.75 7.30 5.72
C ASP A 357 -6.48 8.23 6.90
N SER A 358 -5.55 9.17 6.76
CA SER A 358 -5.32 10.15 7.82
C SER A 358 -6.62 10.94 8.06
N LEU A 359 -7.01 11.17 9.33
CA LEU A 359 -8.16 12.03 9.67
C LEU A 359 -8.07 13.39 8.96
N LEU A 360 -6.83 13.88 8.78
CA LEU A 360 -6.49 15.04 7.96
C LEU A 360 -6.96 14.95 6.51
N GLU A 361 -6.77 13.82 5.82
CA GLU A 361 -7.26 13.62 4.44
C GLU A 361 -8.78 13.63 4.35
N LYS A 362 -9.46 13.00 5.32
CA LYS A 362 -10.94 13.01 5.39
C LYS A 362 -11.46 14.43 5.62
N GLN A 363 -10.86 15.15 6.57
CA GLN A 363 -11.18 16.54 6.84
C GLN A 363 -10.88 17.46 5.64
N ALA A 364 -9.77 17.24 4.92
CA ALA A 364 -9.45 17.97 3.70
C ALA A 364 -10.47 17.69 2.59
N ARG A 365 -10.95 16.46 2.45
CA ARG A 365 -12.00 16.12 1.48
C ARG A 365 -13.34 16.80 1.79
N ILE A 366 -13.69 16.94 3.07
CA ILE A 366 -14.88 17.72 3.49
C ILE A 366 -14.64 19.21 3.21
N ALA A 367 -13.45 19.72 3.53
CA ALA A 367 -13.09 21.13 3.28
C ALA A 367 -13.20 21.51 1.81
N GLN A 368 -12.79 20.63 0.89
CA GLN A 368 -12.92 20.82 -0.55
C GLN A 368 -14.37 21.08 -1.00
N LEU A 369 -15.38 20.51 -0.32
CA LEU A 369 -16.79 20.74 -0.64
C LEU A 369 -17.20 22.21 -0.45
N PHE A 370 -16.53 22.90 0.47
CA PHE A 370 -16.74 24.32 0.76
C PHE A 370 -15.71 25.24 0.06
N GLY A 371 -14.88 24.69 -0.84
CA GLY A 371 -13.80 25.44 -1.48
C GLY A 371 -12.64 25.80 -0.53
N LEU A 372 -12.54 25.12 0.62
CA LEU A 372 -11.46 25.32 1.58
C LEU A 372 -10.32 24.31 1.31
N ARG A 373 -9.07 24.72 1.55
CA ARG A 373 -7.90 23.82 1.39
C ARG A 373 -7.76 22.83 2.54
N THR A 374 -8.11 23.24 3.75
CA THR A 374 -8.01 22.46 4.98
C THR A 374 -9.26 22.70 5.83
N ALA A 375 -9.51 21.83 6.81
CA ALA A 375 -10.57 22.08 7.79
C ALA A 375 -10.36 23.44 8.47
N PRO A 376 -11.45 24.17 8.76
CA PRO A 376 -11.35 25.49 9.34
C PRO A 376 -10.85 25.39 10.79
N GLU A 377 -9.69 25.97 11.07
CA GLU A 377 -9.15 26.11 12.41
C GLU A 377 -9.96 27.16 13.21
N LEU A 378 -9.90 27.10 14.55
CA LEU A 378 -10.61 28.05 15.43
C LEU A 378 -10.26 29.49 15.09
N SER A 379 -8.98 29.80 14.91
CA SER A 379 -8.49 31.16 14.58
C SER A 379 -9.10 31.69 13.29
N PHE A 380 -9.20 30.84 12.27
CA PHE A 380 -9.86 31.16 11.01
C PHE A 380 -11.36 31.43 11.21
N LEU A 381 -12.06 30.57 11.96
CA LEU A 381 -13.49 30.73 12.25
C LEU A 381 -13.76 32.02 13.02
N GLN A 382 -12.96 32.34 14.03
CA GLN A 382 -13.08 33.55 14.82
C GLN A 382 -12.86 34.81 13.97
N GLN A 383 -11.76 34.86 13.21
CA GLN A 383 -11.49 35.98 12.30
C GLN A 383 -12.62 36.15 11.28
N ARG A 384 -13.19 35.04 10.79
CA ARG A 384 -14.32 35.07 9.86
C ARG A 384 -15.59 35.60 10.52
N LEU A 385 -15.95 35.14 11.72
CA LEU A 385 -17.11 35.64 12.46
C LEU A 385 -16.99 37.14 12.74
N GLN A 386 -15.81 37.60 13.14
CA GLN A 386 -15.54 39.03 13.36
C GLN A 386 -15.70 39.86 12.09
N ARG A 387 -15.15 39.41 10.94
CA ARG A 387 -15.35 40.07 9.64
C ARG A 387 -16.81 40.15 9.23
N MET A 388 -17.60 39.12 9.57
CA MET A 388 -19.05 39.06 9.31
C MET A 388 -19.90 39.82 10.34
N ARG A 389 -19.28 40.42 11.38
CA ARG A 389 -19.95 41.12 12.50
C ARG A 389 -21.00 40.29 13.25
N ILE A 390 -20.86 38.96 13.24
CA ILE A 390 -21.80 38.04 13.92
C ILE A 390 -21.73 38.14 15.45
N PRO A 391 -20.55 38.26 16.09
CA PRO A 391 -20.47 38.33 17.55
C PRO A 391 -21.31 39.48 18.13
N GLN A 392 -21.33 40.63 17.44
CA GLN A 392 -22.11 41.81 17.85
C GLN A 392 -23.63 41.55 17.87
N SER A 393 -24.08 40.52 17.16
CA SER A 393 -25.49 40.12 17.08
C SER A 393 -25.85 39.02 18.07
N ALA A 394 -24.89 38.41 18.77
CA ALA A 394 -25.13 37.35 19.74
C ALA A 394 -25.63 37.91 21.08
N SER A 395 -26.20 37.03 21.92
CA SER A 395 -26.65 37.42 23.26
C SER A 395 -25.46 37.89 24.11
N LYS A 396 -25.72 38.85 25.01
CA LYS A 396 -24.69 39.41 25.90
C LYS A 396 -24.04 38.33 26.77
N ASP A 397 -24.83 37.36 27.21
CA ASP A 397 -24.36 36.28 28.09
C ASP A 397 -23.30 35.41 27.39
N VAL A 398 -23.50 35.14 26.09
CA VAL A 398 -22.56 34.38 25.24
C VAL A 398 -21.30 35.18 24.94
N LEU A 399 -21.41 36.50 24.78
CA LEU A 399 -20.24 37.37 24.60
C LEU A 399 -19.35 37.40 25.83
N VAL A 400 -19.94 37.46 27.03
CA VAL A 400 -19.19 37.37 28.29
C VAL A 400 -18.43 36.05 28.37
N LEU A 401 -19.06 34.93 28.00
CA LEU A 401 -18.39 33.63 27.97
C LEU A 401 -17.23 33.59 26.94
N ASP A 402 -17.44 34.15 25.76
CA ASP A 402 -16.41 34.26 24.72
C ASP A 402 -15.21 35.11 25.18
N GLU A 403 -15.46 36.21 25.91
CA GLU A 403 -14.42 37.04 26.51
C GLU A 403 -13.64 36.30 27.61
N LEU A 404 -14.34 35.61 28.52
CA LEU A 404 -13.72 34.81 29.59
C LEU A 404 -12.78 33.73 29.01
N LEU A 405 -13.24 33.00 27.99
CA LEU A 405 -12.47 31.94 27.33
C LEU A 405 -11.30 32.47 26.48
N ARG A 406 -11.27 33.77 26.17
CA ARG A 406 -10.19 34.44 25.44
C ARG A 406 -9.18 35.14 26.33
N SER A 407 -9.40 35.18 27.64
CA SER A 407 -8.44 35.74 28.59
C SER A 407 -7.07 35.03 28.47
N GLU A 408 -5.99 35.81 28.42
CA GLU A 408 -4.62 35.27 28.45
C GLU A 408 -4.29 34.56 29.77
N VAL A 409 -4.97 34.97 30.84
CA VAL A 409 -4.85 34.38 32.17
C VAL A 409 -6.16 33.65 32.49
N PHE A 410 -6.11 32.32 32.47
CA PHE A 410 -7.25 31.47 32.78
C PHE A 410 -7.03 30.77 34.12
N ASP A 411 -7.44 31.45 35.19
CA ASP A 411 -7.29 30.98 36.58
C ASP A 411 -8.56 30.27 37.07
N GLU A 412 -8.48 29.65 38.25
CA GLU A 412 -9.61 28.91 38.84
C GLU A 412 -10.88 29.76 38.97
N LYS A 413 -10.74 31.04 39.36
CA LYS A 413 -11.85 32.00 39.43
C LYS A 413 -12.52 32.22 38.07
N VAL A 414 -11.72 32.36 37.01
CA VAL A 414 -12.20 32.56 35.63
C VAL A 414 -12.87 31.29 35.12
N SER A 415 -12.33 30.11 35.45
CA SER A 415 -12.95 28.83 35.15
C SER A 415 -14.34 28.74 35.78
N ARG A 416 -14.47 28.98 37.10
CA ARG A 416 -15.76 28.92 37.80
C ARG A 416 -16.78 29.90 37.21
N GLN A 417 -16.37 31.15 36.95
CA GLN A 417 -17.21 32.14 36.28
C GLN A 417 -17.67 31.69 34.89
N ALA A 418 -16.80 31.04 34.10
CA ALA A 418 -17.17 30.51 32.79
C ALA A 418 -18.18 29.36 32.90
N VAL A 419 -18.08 28.50 33.92
CA VAL A 419 -19.02 27.40 34.18
C VAL A 419 -20.38 27.90 34.64
N GLU A 420 -20.40 28.86 35.57
CA GLU A 420 -21.62 29.53 36.03
C GLU A 420 -22.32 30.20 34.85
N GLN A 421 -21.56 30.94 34.02
CA GLN A 421 -22.10 31.62 32.86
C GLN A 421 -22.63 30.65 31.80
N LEU A 422 -21.93 29.54 31.55
CA LEU A 422 -22.42 28.47 30.67
C LEU A 422 -23.74 27.88 31.19
N SER A 423 -23.86 27.70 32.50
CA SER A 423 -25.08 27.16 33.12
C SER A 423 -26.25 28.14 33.01
N GLN A 424 -26.00 29.45 33.17
CA GLN A 424 -27.01 30.50 32.96
C GLN A 424 -27.50 30.56 31.50
N ILE A 425 -26.58 30.43 30.53
CA ILE A 425 -26.91 30.41 29.10
C ILE A 425 -27.85 29.24 28.78
N VAL A 426 -27.55 28.04 29.29
CA VAL A 426 -28.38 26.83 29.04
C VAL A 426 -29.74 26.92 29.74
N GLN A 427 -29.81 27.49 30.95
CA GLN A 427 -31.09 27.71 31.64
C GLN A 427 -31.99 28.69 30.88
N ARG A 428 -31.39 29.66 30.18
CA ARG A 428 -32.12 30.69 29.43
C ARG A 428 -32.57 30.21 28.05
N ASP A 429 -31.76 29.42 27.35
CA ASP A 429 -32.07 28.88 26.03
C ASP A 429 -31.72 27.38 25.96
N GLY A 430 -32.76 26.53 26.05
CA GLY A 430 -32.60 25.07 26.04
C GLY A 430 -32.02 24.52 24.73
N ASP A 431 -32.14 25.25 23.61
CA ASP A 431 -31.52 24.83 22.35
C ASP A 431 -29.99 24.84 22.42
N LEU A 432 -29.39 25.57 23.38
CA LEU A 432 -27.95 25.69 23.56
C LEU A 432 -27.37 24.58 24.46
N GLU A 433 -28.21 23.77 25.08
CA GLU A 433 -27.81 22.64 25.95
C GLU A 433 -26.83 21.70 25.25
N MET A 434 -27.00 21.50 23.94
CA MET A 434 -26.12 20.65 23.14
C MET A 434 -24.63 21.05 23.20
N TYR A 435 -24.32 22.35 23.43
CA TYR A 435 -22.94 22.84 23.52
C TYR A 435 -22.35 22.75 24.92
N GLN A 436 -23.17 22.47 25.94
CA GLN A 436 -22.75 22.50 27.34
C GLN A 436 -21.56 21.57 27.57
N GLN A 437 -21.71 20.27 27.30
CA GLN A 437 -20.68 19.26 27.55
C GLN A 437 -19.37 19.51 26.77
N PRO A 438 -19.40 19.81 25.46
CA PRO A 438 -18.18 20.17 24.72
C PRO A 438 -17.48 21.42 25.25
N LEU A 439 -18.24 22.47 25.61
CA LEU A 439 -17.66 23.68 26.21
C LEU A 439 -17.08 23.40 27.59
N ARG A 440 -17.68 22.48 28.35
CA ARG A 440 -17.13 22.07 29.64
C ARG A 440 -15.69 21.55 29.48
N LYS A 441 -15.51 20.64 28.53
CA LYS A 441 -14.19 20.09 28.18
C LYS A 441 -13.19 21.18 27.77
N VAL A 442 -13.62 22.17 26.98
CA VAL A 442 -12.78 23.29 26.54
C VAL A 442 -12.31 24.15 27.73
N ILE A 443 -13.20 24.46 28.67
CA ILE A 443 -12.86 25.21 29.89
C ILE A 443 -11.87 24.42 30.76
N ILE A 444 -12.09 23.11 30.98
CA ILE A 444 -11.12 22.24 31.70
C ILE A 444 -9.77 22.30 31.02
N GLN A 445 -9.76 22.17 29.70
CA GLN A 445 -8.54 22.18 28.94
C GLN A 445 -7.79 23.49 29.09
N ARG A 446 -8.48 24.64 28.97
CA ARG A 446 -7.86 25.96 29.16
C ARG A 446 -7.33 26.15 30.57
N TYR A 447 -8.07 25.69 31.58
CA TYR A 447 -7.62 25.70 32.96
C TYR A 447 -6.35 24.85 33.15
N LEU A 448 -6.33 23.61 32.65
CA LEU A 448 -5.17 22.74 32.73
C LEU A 448 -3.97 23.31 31.95
N GLU A 449 -4.17 23.84 30.74
CA GLU A 449 -3.13 24.50 29.94
C GLU A 449 -2.49 25.64 30.74
N SER A 450 -3.31 26.53 31.30
CA SER A 450 -2.86 27.63 32.16
C SER A 450 -2.08 27.11 33.37
N MET A 451 -2.60 26.11 34.09
CA MET A 451 -1.96 25.52 35.26
C MET A 451 -0.62 24.83 34.92
N SER A 452 -0.53 24.14 33.78
CA SER A 452 0.69 23.45 33.36
C SER A 452 1.88 24.38 33.10
N THR A 453 1.62 25.65 32.80
CA THR A 453 2.69 26.65 32.64
C THR A 453 3.20 27.18 33.99
N ARG A 454 2.36 27.14 35.04
CA ARG A 454 2.63 27.76 36.34
C ARG A 454 3.12 26.75 37.38
N VAL A 455 2.47 25.59 37.43
CA VAL A 455 2.59 24.60 38.50
C VAL A 455 3.14 23.28 37.94
N THR A 456 4.05 22.66 38.67
CA THR A 456 4.67 21.37 38.30
C THR A 456 3.91 20.18 38.88
N LYS A 457 3.40 20.31 40.12
CA LYS A 457 2.62 19.29 40.83
C LYS A 457 1.36 19.92 41.38
N LEU A 458 0.22 19.29 41.13
CA LEU A 458 -1.10 19.77 41.49
C LEU A 458 -1.88 18.67 42.22
N ASP A 459 -2.49 18.97 43.36
CA ASP A 459 -3.32 17.99 44.05
C ASP A 459 -4.67 17.82 43.34
N THR A 460 -5.20 16.60 43.24
CA THR A 460 -6.45 16.32 42.53
C THR A 460 -7.66 17.02 43.14
N THR A 461 -7.62 17.26 44.46
CA THR A 461 -8.63 18.03 45.20
C THR A 461 -8.68 19.52 44.84
N SER A 462 -7.62 20.05 44.20
CA SER A 462 -7.54 21.44 43.74
C SER A 462 -8.03 21.63 42.30
N LEU A 463 -8.36 20.55 41.57
CA LEU A 463 -9.01 20.59 40.26
C LEU A 463 -10.51 20.89 40.38
N GLN A 464 -10.86 22.02 41.00
CA GLN A 464 -12.25 22.46 41.24
C GLN A 464 -12.74 23.40 40.14
N ALA A 465 -12.66 22.95 38.90
CA ALA A 465 -13.05 23.79 37.76
C ALA A 465 -14.58 24.00 37.63
N TRP A 466 -15.43 23.25 38.37
CA TRP A 466 -16.87 23.12 38.08
C TRP A 466 -17.84 23.15 39.27
N GLU A 467 -17.44 22.62 40.43
CA GLU A 467 -18.34 22.44 41.57
C GLU A 467 -17.84 23.20 42.78
N SER A 468 -18.78 23.72 43.57
CA SER A 468 -18.50 24.33 44.88
C SER A 468 -18.00 23.31 45.90
N GLU A 469 -18.23 22.02 45.68
CA GLU A 469 -17.77 20.91 46.52
C GLU A 469 -16.99 19.87 45.69
N PRO A 470 -15.87 19.34 46.19
CA PRO A 470 -15.05 18.38 45.45
C PRO A 470 -15.68 16.98 45.44
N SER A 471 -16.29 16.58 44.31
CA SER A 471 -16.72 15.19 44.09
C SER A 471 -15.60 14.33 43.51
N LYS A 472 -15.23 13.26 44.21
CA LYS A 472 -14.28 12.25 43.70
C LYS A 472 -14.84 11.51 42.48
N GLU A 473 -16.16 11.36 42.39
CA GLU A 473 -16.82 10.68 41.28
C GLU A 473 -16.67 11.47 39.98
N THR A 474 -16.82 12.79 40.03
CA THR A 474 -16.63 13.69 38.88
C THR A 474 -15.18 13.68 38.39
N TYR A 475 -14.22 13.64 39.33
CA TYR A 475 -12.80 13.52 38.97
C TYR A 475 -12.49 12.22 38.22
N ILE A 476 -12.91 11.07 38.78
CA ILE A 476 -12.61 9.73 38.23
C ILE A 476 -13.36 9.47 36.93
N ASN A 477 -14.61 9.90 36.82
CA ASN A 477 -15.46 9.56 35.67
C ASN A 477 -15.37 10.56 34.51
N GLU A 478 -15.05 11.83 34.78
CA GLU A 478 -15.07 12.89 33.75
C GLU A 478 -13.70 13.53 33.52
N ILE A 479 -13.01 13.98 34.57
CA ILE A 479 -11.77 14.78 34.44
C ILE A 479 -10.57 13.89 34.10
N GLU A 480 -10.36 12.80 34.82
CA GLU A 480 -9.23 11.89 34.62
C GLU A 480 -9.26 11.23 33.22
N PRO A 481 -10.39 10.67 32.73
CA PRO A 481 -10.47 10.12 31.39
C PRO A 481 -10.25 11.18 30.31
N PHE A 482 -10.70 12.42 30.55
CA PHE A 482 -10.42 13.54 29.65
C PHE A 482 -8.92 13.87 29.61
N ILE A 483 -8.25 13.95 30.76
CA ILE A 483 -6.81 14.20 30.84
C ILE A 483 -6.03 13.13 30.05
N LEU A 484 -6.33 11.86 30.30
CA LEU A 484 -5.61 10.73 29.70
C LEU A 484 -5.87 10.58 28.19
N ASN A 485 -7.12 10.76 27.74
CA ASN A 485 -7.51 10.42 26.36
C ASN A 485 -7.62 11.63 25.42
N GLU A 486 -8.05 12.79 25.91
CA GLU A 486 -8.48 13.92 25.07
C GLU A 486 -7.59 15.18 25.23
N SER A 487 -7.07 15.45 26.43
CA SER A 487 -6.35 16.70 26.74
C SER A 487 -5.03 16.86 25.99
N ARG A 488 -4.39 15.73 25.61
CA ARG A 488 -3.07 15.63 24.97
C ARG A 488 -1.92 16.27 25.78
N MET A 489 -2.17 16.59 27.04
CA MET A 489 -1.14 17.12 27.92
C MET A 489 -0.27 15.97 28.43
N ALA A 490 1.04 16.20 28.50
CA ALA A 490 1.96 15.23 29.08
C ALA A 490 1.87 15.31 30.61
N VAL A 491 1.11 14.39 31.17
CA VAL A 491 0.71 14.38 32.58
C VAL A 491 0.97 13.00 33.18
N GLU A 492 1.52 12.99 34.39
CA GLU A 492 1.63 11.81 35.24
C GLU A 492 0.62 11.93 36.38
N ILE A 493 -0.17 10.89 36.61
CA ILE A 493 -1.19 10.86 37.66
C ILE A 493 -0.71 9.85 38.71
N ASP A 494 -0.43 10.34 39.92
CA ASP A 494 -0.09 9.51 41.07
C ASP A 494 -1.30 9.37 42.00
N HIS A 495 -1.96 8.22 41.92
CA HIS A 495 -3.08 7.86 42.79
C HIS A 495 -2.70 7.60 44.25
N LYS A 496 -1.40 7.43 44.58
CA LYS A 496 -0.98 7.26 45.98
C LYS A 496 -0.95 8.59 46.72
N THR A 497 -0.54 9.66 46.04
CA THR A 497 -0.50 11.00 46.62
C THR A 497 -1.64 11.88 46.13
N ASP A 498 -2.63 11.31 45.42
CA ASP A 498 -3.75 12.04 44.83
C ASP A 498 -3.29 13.33 44.12
N SER A 499 -2.30 13.20 43.22
CA SER A 499 -1.68 14.35 42.58
C SER A 499 -1.34 14.15 41.11
N ILE A 500 -1.36 15.25 40.38
CA ILE A 500 -1.08 15.35 38.95
C ILE A 500 0.23 16.12 38.75
N THR A 501 1.18 15.53 38.03
CA THR A 501 2.45 16.17 37.67
C THR A 501 2.50 16.51 36.17
N PHE A 502 2.82 17.77 35.86
CA PHE A 502 2.92 18.28 34.49
C PHE A 502 4.36 18.16 33.98
N ASN A 503 4.61 17.25 33.04
CA ASN A 503 5.96 16.96 32.54
C ASN A 503 6.55 18.10 31.70
N ASN A 504 5.70 18.95 31.12
CA ASN A 504 6.12 20.08 30.28
C ASN A 504 6.41 21.38 31.07
N ALA A 505 6.06 21.44 32.35
CA ALA A 505 6.16 22.66 33.15
C ALA A 505 7.62 23.14 33.30
N THR A 506 8.56 22.23 33.47
CA THR A 506 10.00 22.54 33.55
C THR A 506 10.53 23.10 32.23
N LYS A 507 10.17 22.48 31.10
CA LYS A 507 10.57 22.95 29.76
C LYS A 507 9.97 24.32 29.44
N ALA A 508 8.70 24.56 29.78
CA ALA A 508 8.04 25.84 29.58
C ALA A 508 8.68 26.96 30.43
N LYS A 509 8.96 26.68 31.72
CA LYS A 509 9.68 27.61 32.61
C LYS A 509 11.08 27.95 32.08
N VAL A 510 11.80 26.97 31.54
CA VAL A 510 13.11 27.18 30.91
C VAL A 510 13.00 28.06 29.66
N LEU A 511 12.00 27.83 28.80
CA LEU A 511 11.77 28.67 27.61
C LEU A 511 11.34 30.10 27.97
N GLN A 512 10.50 30.26 28.99
CA GLN A 512 10.09 31.58 29.49
C GLN A 512 11.28 32.33 30.10
N ALA A 513 12.11 31.65 30.90
CA ALA A 513 13.35 32.22 31.43
C ALA A 513 14.31 32.58 30.30
N LEU A 514 14.43 31.75 29.25
CA LEU A 514 15.23 32.06 28.06
C LEU A 514 14.70 33.28 27.30
N ASN A 515 13.38 33.43 27.17
CA ASN A 515 12.77 34.60 26.53
C ASN A 515 12.97 35.87 27.38
N GLN A 516 12.81 35.80 28.70
CA GLN A 516 13.11 36.92 29.60
C GLN A 516 14.59 37.32 29.54
N VAL A 517 15.50 36.33 29.50
CA VAL A 517 16.92 36.60 29.27
C VAL A 517 17.13 37.22 27.89
N ALA A 518 16.46 36.74 26.83
CA ALA A 518 16.56 37.30 25.49
C ALA A 518 16.01 38.75 25.40
N GLU A 519 14.98 39.09 26.17
CA GLU A 519 14.46 40.46 26.30
C GLU A 519 15.41 41.39 27.07
N HIS A 520 16.17 40.85 28.03
CA HIS A 520 17.19 41.58 28.79
C HIS A 520 18.58 41.62 28.14
N VAL A 521 18.85 40.74 27.17
CA VAL A 521 20.01 40.87 26.28
C VAL A 521 19.74 42.08 25.39
N LEU A 522 20.35 43.21 25.75
CA LEU A 522 20.31 44.50 25.05
C LEU A 522 20.39 44.31 23.52
N VAL A 523 19.24 44.24 22.85
CA VAL A 523 19.14 44.66 21.46
C VAL A 523 19.35 46.16 21.51
N GLN A 524 20.58 46.62 21.30
CA GLN A 524 20.82 48.05 21.13
C GLN A 524 19.82 48.56 20.09
N PRO A 525 18.90 49.47 20.44
CA PRO A 525 17.98 50.03 19.47
C PRO A 525 18.83 50.75 18.43
N ALA A 526 18.60 50.47 17.15
CA ALA A 526 19.31 51.14 16.06
C ALA A 526 19.23 52.66 16.28
N ALA A 527 20.39 53.30 16.39
CA ALA A 527 20.50 54.73 16.68
C ALA A 527 19.55 55.52 15.77
N SER A 528 18.75 56.41 16.37
CA SER A 528 17.78 57.23 15.67
C SER A 528 18.48 58.05 14.56
N LYS A 529 17.85 58.08 13.39
CA LYS A 529 18.33 58.78 12.17
C LYS A 529 18.46 60.30 12.42
N ARG A 530 19.52 60.75 13.08
CA ARG A 530 20.04 62.11 12.93
C ARG A 530 21.14 62.07 11.88
N LYS A 531 21.15 63.07 10.99
CA LYS A 531 22.13 63.22 9.89
C LYS A 531 23.53 62.93 10.44
N LEU A 532 24.08 61.79 10.04
CA LEU A 532 25.43 61.39 10.37
C LEU A 532 26.37 62.34 9.62
N ASP A 533 27.04 63.21 10.35
CA ASP A 533 28.16 63.99 9.83
C ASP A 533 29.37 63.05 9.71
N ILE A 534 29.36 62.20 8.67
CA ILE A 534 30.41 61.20 8.46
C ILE A 534 31.62 61.92 7.87
N LYS A 535 32.64 62.15 8.71
CA LYS A 535 33.94 62.62 8.26
C LYS A 535 34.48 61.71 7.13
N PRO A 536 35.07 62.26 6.06
CA PRO A 536 35.53 61.50 4.89
C PRO A 536 36.51 60.37 5.24
N ASP A 537 37.28 60.51 6.31
CA ASP A 537 38.21 59.48 6.79
C ASP A 537 37.48 58.21 7.28
N ARG A 538 36.31 58.36 7.91
CA ARG A 538 35.49 57.20 8.31
C ARG A 538 34.90 56.47 7.11
N LEU A 539 34.55 57.19 6.03
CA LEU A 539 34.10 56.57 4.78
C LEU A 539 35.25 55.81 4.08
N ARG A 540 36.48 56.34 4.14
CA ARG A 540 37.65 55.62 3.63
C ARG A 540 37.92 54.34 4.40
N LEU A 541 37.91 54.40 5.74
CA LEU A 541 38.09 53.21 6.59
C LEU A 541 37.00 52.16 6.39
N VAL A 542 35.74 52.59 6.19
CA VAL A 542 34.63 51.65 5.89
C VAL A 542 34.79 51.04 4.50
N ARG A 543 35.24 51.81 3.50
CA ARG A 543 35.52 51.28 2.15
C ARG A 543 36.69 50.30 2.16
N GLU A 544 37.76 50.59 2.88
CA GLU A 544 38.90 49.68 3.05
C GLU A 544 38.47 48.41 3.79
N ARG A 545 37.70 48.54 4.88
CA ARG A 545 37.16 47.37 5.59
C ARG A 545 36.23 46.53 4.72
N ASN A 546 35.35 47.15 3.94
CA ASN A 546 34.48 46.44 3.01
C ASN A 546 35.26 45.75 1.90
N ARG A 547 36.32 46.38 1.39
CA ARG A 547 37.22 45.78 0.41
C ARG A 547 37.91 44.54 1.00
N ILE A 548 38.46 44.65 2.21
CA ILE A 548 39.10 43.52 2.92
C ILE A 548 38.08 42.40 3.16
N LEU A 549 36.85 42.73 3.58
CA LEU A 549 35.80 41.74 3.77
C LEU A 549 35.39 41.05 2.47
N HIS A 550 35.32 41.79 1.35
CA HIS A 550 35.01 41.24 0.05
C HIS A 550 36.14 40.35 -0.48
N GLU A 551 37.41 40.74 -0.29
CA GLU A 551 38.58 39.91 -0.62
C GLU A 551 38.62 38.63 0.23
N LEU A 552 38.31 38.72 1.53
CA LEU A 552 38.18 37.55 2.42
C LEU A 552 37.03 36.64 2.02
N GLN A 553 35.88 37.20 1.62
CA GLN A 553 34.75 36.42 1.14
C GLN A 553 35.13 35.64 -0.12
N HIS A 554 35.75 36.32 -1.09
CA HIS A 554 36.22 35.68 -2.32
C HIS A 554 37.23 34.56 -2.04
N HIS A 555 38.17 34.80 -1.12
CA HIS A 555 39.14 33.77 -0.73
C HIS A 555 38.47 32.58 -0.01
N CYS A 556 37.45 32.82 0.82
CA CYS A 556 36.67 31.76 1.45
C CYS A 556 35.91 30.92 0.41
N GLU A 557 35.31 31.58 -0.59
CA GLU A 557 34.59 30.93 -1.69
C GLU A 557 35.54 30.08 -2.55
N GLU A 558 36.68 30.62 -2.96
CA GLU A 558 37.72 29.88 -3.70
C GLU A 558 38.27 28.68 -2.91
N SER A 559 38.52 28.86 -1.61
CA SER A 559 38.97 27.77 -0.73
C SER A 559 37.90 26.68 -0.57
N ALA A 560 36.62 27.06 -0.53
CA ALA A 560 35.52 26.10 -0.48
C ALA A 560 35.37 25.35 -1.81
N GLU A 561 35.51 26.03 -2.94
CA GLU A 561 35.49 25.42 -4.27
C GLU A 561 36.68 24.49 -4.50
N ALA A 562 37.90 24.89 -4.10
CA ALA A 562 39.09 24.06 -4.15
C ALA A 562 38.92 22.78 -3.31
N ARG A 563 38.35 22.89 -2.10
CA ARG A 563 38.01 21.71 -1.27
C ARG A 563 36.98 20.80 -1.92
N ARG A 564 35.96 21.36 -2.59
CA ARG A 564 34.97 20.57 -3.33
C ARG A 564 35.59 19.86 -4.55
N LYS A 565 36.49 20.52 -5.29
CA LYS A 565 37.21 19.92 -6.41
C LYS A 565 38.14 18.79 -5.94
N ALA A 566 38.95 19.04 -4.92
CA ALA A 566 39.85 18.03 -4.34
C ALA A 566 39.09 16.82 -3.79
N ALA A 567 37.93 17.02 -3.15
CA ALA A 567 37.08 15.93 -2.69
C ALA A 567 36.54 15.07 -3.85
N LYS A 568 36.12 15.71 -4.96
CA LYS A 568 35.68 15.00 -6.17
C LYS A 568 36.82 14.23 -6.84
N GLU A 569 37.99 14.85 -6.99
CA GLU A 569 39.17 14.19 -7.57
C GLU A 569 39.61 12.99 -6.72
N LYS A 570 39.54 13.10 -5.40
CA LYS A 570 39.82 11.99 -4.48
C LYS A 570 38.81 10.85 -4.63
N GLU A 571 37.52 11.18 -4.70
CA GLU A 571 36.45 10.18 -4.91
C GLU A 571 36.59 9.48 -6.27
N GLU A 572 36.96 10.21 -7.33
CA GLU A 572 37.23 9.62 -8.65
C GLU A 572 38.48 8.74 -8.67
N ALA A 573 39.54 9.13 -7.94
CA ALA A 573 40.74 8.30 -7.77
C ALA A 573 40.40 7.00 -7.01
N GLU A 574 39.71 7.09 -5.88
CA GLU A 574 39.26 5.93 -5.10
C GLU A 574 38.36 4.98 -5.93
N ARG A 575 37.49 5.53 -6.79
CA ARG A 575 36.69 4.72 -7.72
C ARG A 575 37.52 4.00 -8.77
N LYS A 576 38.55 4.66 -9.33
CA LYS A 576 39.46 4.05 -10.30
C LYS A 576 40.30 2.95 -9.66
N ASP A 577 40.82 3.19 -8.47
CA ASP A 577 41.60 2.21 -7.71
C ASP A 577 40.73 1.00 -7.35
N ALA A 578 39.52 1.21 -6.83
CA ALA A 578 38.59 0.13 -6.54
C ALA A 578 38.16 -0.67 -7.79
N MET A 579 38.08 -0.02 -8.95
CA MET A 579 37.81 -0.70 -10.23
C MET A 579 39.01 -1.57 -10.65
N MET A 580 40.23 -1.04 -10.53
CA MET A 580 41.46 -1.79 -10.83
C MET A 580 41.65 -2.98 -9.90
N GLU A 581 41.43 -2.80 -8.60
CA GLU A 581 41.49 -3.90 -7.61
C GLU A 581 40.49 -5.02 -7.93
N ARG A 582 39.26 -4.67 -8.35
CA ARG A 582 38.26 -5.66 -8.78
C ARG A 582 38.73 -6.43 -10.01
N ILE A 583 39.28 -5.75 -11.01
CA ILE A 583 39.81 -6.38 -12.23
C ILE A 583 40.96 -7.33 -11.88
N GLU A 584 41.90 -6.91 -11.04
CA GLU A 584 43.02 -7.75 -10.60
C GLU A 584 42.55 -8.97 -9.79
N HIS A 585 41.58 -8.78 -8.88
CA HIS A 585 41.04 -9.88 -8.09
C HIS A 585 40.25 -10.88 -8.95
N GLU A 586 39.49 -10.40 -9.94
CA GLU A 586 38.84 -11.27 -10.93
C GLU A 586 39.85 -12.02 -11.81
N ALA A 587 40.91 -11.36 -12.25
CA ALA A 587 41.99 -12.00 -13.02
C ALA A 587 42.66 -13.12 -12.20
N LYS A 588 43.05 -12.82 -10.95
CA LYS A 588 43.61 -13.82 -10.01
C LYS A 588 42.66 -15.00 -9.80
N ARG A 589 41.35 -14.75 -9.64
CA ARG A 589 40.35 -15.81 -9.52
C ARG A 589 40.26 -16.68 -10.79
N ARG A 590 40.28 -16.08 -11.98
CA ARG A 590 40.27 -16.83 -13.25
C ARG A 590 41.53 -17.67 -13.43
N ASP A 591 42.69 -17.18 -13.01
CA ASP A 591 43.95 -17.92 -13.11
C ASP A 591 44.01 -19.09 -12.12
N ILE A 592 43.51 -18.90 -10.90
CA ILE A 592 43.35 -19.99 -9.92
C ILE A 592 42.35 -21.04 -10.45
N ALA A 593 41.24 -20.63 -11.05
CA ALA A 593 40.26 -21.56 -11.62
C ALA A 593 40.83 -22.34 -12.82
N ARG A 594 41.60 -21.68 -13.71
CA ARG A 594 42.28 -22.34 -14.85
C ARG A 594 43.32 -23.35 -14.39
N SER A 595 44.20 -22.95 -13.46
CA SER A 595 45.21 -23.87 -12.91
C SER A 595 44.57 -25.06 -12.18
N ALA A 596 43.46 -24.86 -11.46
CA ALA A 596 42.70 -25.95 -10.84
C ALA A 596 42.09 -26.90 -11.89
N GLN A 597 41.56 -26.39 -13.00
CA GLN A 597 41.05 -27.20 -14.10
C GLN A 597 42.16 -27.98 -14.81
N GLU A 598 43.31 -27.36 -15.05
CA GLU A 598 44.49 -28.02 -15.63
C GLU A 598 45.01 -29.15 -14.72
N LEU A 599 45.11 -28.90 -13.41
CA LEU A 599 45.49 -29.91 -12.42
C LEU A 599 44.49 -31.07 -12.36
N GLN A 600 43.19 -30.79 -12.42
CA GLN A 600 42.17 -31.84 -12.51
C GLN A 600 42.27 -32.64 -13.80
N GLY A 601 42.52 -31.99 -14.94
CA GLY A 601 42.74 -32.64 -16.23
C GLY A 601 43.96 -33.56 -16.22
N LEU A 602 45.09 -33.09 -15.66
CA LEU A 602 46.31 -33.89 -15.48
C LEU A 602 46.06 -35.09 -14.57
N ALA A 603 45.37 -34.91 -13.44
CA ALA A 603 45.06 -36.01 -12.52
C ALA A 603 44.12 -37.06 -13.17
N GLN A 604 43.16 -36.63 -14.00
CA GLN A 604 42.32 -37.55 -14.76
C GLN A 604 43.12 -38.32 -15.82
N TYR A 605 44.05 -37.66 -16.51
CA TYR A 605 44.92 -38.28 -17.50
C TYR A 605 45.89 -39.29 -16.86
N GLU A 606 46.50 -38.96 -15.72
CA GLU A 606 47.35 -39.90 -14.97
C GLU A 606 46.57 -41.12 -14.50
N ASN A 607 45.33 -40.95 -14.04
CA ASN A 607 44.46 -42.05 -13.66
C ASN A 607 44.13 -42.95 -14.87
N TYR A 608 43.91 -42.37 -16.05
CA TYR A 608 43.72 -43.13 -17.29
C TYR A 608 44.98 -43.94 -17.66
N ILE A 609 46.16 -43.31 -17.66
CA ILE A 609 47.44 -44.00 -17.91
C ILE A 609 47.65 -45.15 -16.91
N ASN A 610 47.38 -44.91 -15.62
CA ASN A 610 47.56 -45.92 -14.59
C ASN A 610 46.62 -47.12 -14.77
N ARG A 611 45.37 -46.90 -15.22
CA ARG A 611 44.44 -47.98 -15.58
C ARG A 611 44.96 -48.80 -16.77
N GLU A 612 45.45 -48.13 -17.81
CA GLU A 612 46.04 -48.80 -18.99
C GLU A 612 47.30 -49.61 -18.62
N ARG A 613 48.18 -49.05 -17.78
CA ARG A 613 49.34 -49.79 -17.24
C ARG A 613 48.93 -51.03 -16.47
N ARG A 614 47.87 -50.96 -15.66
CA ARG A 614 47.34 -52.12 -14.90
C ARG A 614 46.78 -53.20 -15.83
N LYS A 615 46.06 -52.84 -16.88
CA LYS A 615 45.63 -53.78 -17.93
C LYS A 615 46.83 -54.46 -18.60
N LEU A 616 47.87 -53.69 -18.90
CA LEU A 616 49.09 -54.22 -19.50
C LEU A 616 49.82 -55.20 -18.56
N VAL A 617 49.81 -54.94 -17.25
CA VAL A 617 50.32 -55.89 -16.24
C VAL A 617 49.49 -57.18 -16.24
N LEU A 618 48.16 -57.11 -16.27
CA LEU A 618 47.30 -58.31 -16.36
C LEU A 618 47.60 -59.12 -17.63
N ASN A 619 47.74 -58.46 -18.78
CA ASN A 619 48.08 -59.13 -20.03
C ASN A 619 49.45 -59.81 -19.97
N ARG A 620 50.48 -59.13 -19.45
CA ARG A 620 51.80 -59.74 -19.25
C ARG A 620 51.76 -60.93 -18.30
N LEU A 621 50.91 -60.91 -17.28
CA LEU A 621 50.73 -62.05 -16.38
C LEU A 621 50.03 -63.23 -17.06
N ARG A 622 49.03 -62.97 -17.90
CA ARG A 622 48.40 -64.01 -18.74
C ARG A 622 49.39 -64.63 -19.73
N ASP A 623 50.25 -63.82 -20.35
CA ASP A 623 51.27 -64.29 -21.29
C ASP A 623 52.34 -65.12 -20.58
N LYS A 624 52.80 -64.66 -19.40
CA LYS A 624 53.87 -65.31 -18.63
C LYS A 624 53.42 -66.62 -17.97
N TYR A 625 52.18 -66.68 -17.48
CA TYR A 625 51.62 -67.84 -16.80
C TYR A 625 50.44 -68.40 -17.60
N LYS A 626 50.74 -69.35 -18.50
CA LYS A 626 49.73 -70.03 -19.33
C LYS A 626 48.66 -70.68 -18.45
N GLY A 627 47.40 -70.25 -18.62
CA GLY A 627 46.25 -70.71 -17.83
C GLY A 627 45.82 -69.77 -16.69
N PHE A 628 46.56 -68.69 -16.45
CA PHE A 628 46.20 -67.67 -15.46
C PHE A 628 44.96 -66.87 -15.92
N LYS A 629 43.84 -67.01 -15.20
CA LYS A 629 42.58 -66.29 -15.48
C LYS A 629 42.32 -65.23 -14.41
N ALA A 630 42.48 -63.96 -14.78
CA ALA A 630 42.11 -62.79 -13.97
C ALA A 630 41.14 -61.91 -14.78
N SER A 631 40.17 -61.25 -14.15
CA SER A 631 39.20 -60.37 -14.82
C SER A 631 39.79 -58.99 -15.13
N ASP A 632 39.47 -58.41 -16.30
CA ASP A 632 39.91 -57.05 -16.70
C ASP A 632 39.28 -55.95 -15.84
N THR A 633 38.20 -56.25 -15.13
CA THR A 633 37.56 -55.33 -14.18
C THR A 633 38.47 -54.99 -13.00
N ILE A 634 39.44 -55.85 -12.66
CA ILE A 634 40.40 -55.63 -11.58
C ILE A 634 41.28 -54.40 -11.88
N ALA A 635 41.59 -54.13 -13.17
CA ALA A 635 42.40 -52.97 -13.57
C ALA A 635 41.73 -51.61 -13.29
N GLN A 636 40.42 -51.59 -13.03
CA GLN A 636 39.67 -50.37 -12.71
C GLN A 636 39.71 -50.03 -11.21
N LYS A 637 40.12 -50.96 -10.35
CA LYS A 637 40.22 -50.75 -8.90
C LYS A 637 41.40 -49.84 -8.54
N ASN A 638 41.42 -49.36 -7.30
CA ASN A 638 42.52 -48.55 -6.74
C ASN A 638 43.86 -49.31 -6.79
N PRO A 639 45.01 -48.59 -6.83
CA PRO A 639 46.33 -49.21 -6.98
C PRO A 639 46.63 -50.30 -5.94
N THR A 640 46.31 -50.04 -4.68
CA THR A 640 46.49 -50.97 -3.56
C THR A 640 45.68 -52.24 -3.76
N ASP A 641 44.40 -52.09 -4.11
CA ASP A 641 43.46 -53.20 -4.24
C ASP A 641 43.79 -54.04 -5.48
N PHE A 642 44.19 -53.39 -6.58
CA PHE A 642 44.69 -54.06 -7.78
C PHE A 642 45.89 -54.96 -7.46
N VAL A 643 46.89 -54.43 -6.75
CA VAL A 643 48.10 -55.20 -6.41
C VAL A 643 47.74 -56.37 -5.51
N GLN A 644 46.92 -56.16 -4.47
CA GLN A 644 46.54 -57.22 -3.55
C GLN A 644 45.78 -58.36 -4.24
N GLU A 645 44.77 -58.03 -5.06
CA GLU A 645 43.92 -59.01 -5.71
C GLU A 645 44.67 -59.79 -6.80
N VAL A 646 45.52 -59.11 -7.58
CA VAL A 646 46.38 -59.76 -8.58
C VAL A 646 47.41 -60.67 -7.93
N THR A 647 48.00 -60.25 -6.80
CA THR A 647 48.98 -61.06 -6.08
C THR A 647 48.34 -62.33 -5.49
N MET A 648 47.12 -62.20 -4.94
CA MET A 648 46.36 -63.33 -4.42
C MET A 648 46.04 -64.35 -5.53
N LEU A 649 45.50 -63.89 -6.66
CA LEU A 649 45.18 -64.78 -7.79
C LEU A 649 46.45 -65.46 -8.33
N LEU A 650 47.55 -64.71 -8.46
CA LEU A 650 48.81 -65.25 -8.96
C LEU A 650 49.38 -66.31 -8.01
N ALA A 651 49.34 -66.07 -6.71
CA ALA A 651 49.78 -67.03 -5.70
C ALA A 651 48.95 -68.32 -5.74
N GLN A 652 47.63 -68.21 -5.95
CA GLN A 652 46.75 -69.38 -6.10
C GLN A 652 47.10 -70.20 -7.35
N HIS A 653 47.33 -69.54 -8.48
CA HIS A 653 47.70 -70.22 -9.73
C HIS A 653 49.07 -70.92 -9.63
N LEU A 654 50.06 -70.27 -9.01
CA LEU A 654 51.38 -70.87 -8.77
C LEU A 654 51.32 -72.09 -7.83
N ARG A 655 50.45 -72.07 -6.82
CA ARG A 655 50.20 -73.24 -5.96
C ARG A 655 49.60 -74.42 -6.74
N GLN A 656 48.66 -74.16 -7.66
CA GLN A 656 48.09 -75.21 -8.50
C GLN A 656 49.14 -75.80 -9.46
N SER A 657 49.92 -74.95 -10.14
CA SER A 657 50.98 -75.41 -11.06
C SER A 657 52.08 -76.20 -10.34
N THR A 658 52.44 -75.84 -9.11
CA THR A 658 53.43 -76.60 -8.32
C THR A 658 52.90 -77.95 -7.86
N GLN A 659 51.60 -78.06 -7.54
CA GLN A 659 50.97 -79.36 -7.25
C GLN A 659 50.88 -80.27 -8.48
N GLU A 660 50.70 -79.72 -9.68
CA GLU A 660 50.75 -80.50 -10.92
C GLU A 660 52.18 -81.00 -11.22
N LYS A 661 53.19 -80.13 -11.08
CA LYS A 661 54.60 -80.51 -11.28
C LYS A 661 55.10 -81.57 -10.30
N SER A 662 54.64 -81.59 -9.04
CA SER A 662 55.06 -82.61 -8.07
C SER A 662 54.56 -84.01 -8.43
N ARG A 663 53.39 -84.12 -9.09
CA ARG A 663 52.85 -85.37 -9.64
C ARG A 663 53.65 -85.87 -10.85
N ASP A 664 54.16 -84.97 -11.68
CA ASP A 664 55.01 -85.35 -12.82
C ASP A 664 56.44 -85.75 -12.41
N VAL A 665 57.01 -85.09 -11.38
CA VAL A 665 58.34 -85.45 -10.85
C VAL A 665 58.35 -86.84 -10.22
N THR A 666 57.27 -87.25 -9.55
CA THR A 666 57.15 -88.62 -9.03
C THR A 666 57.09 -89.65 -10.17
N ARG A 667 56.42 -89.33 -11.27
CA ARG A 667 56.34 -90.20 -12.46
C ARG A 667 57.67 -90.30 -13.22
N MET A 668 58.43 -89.20 -13.32
CA MET A 668 59.75 -89.16 -13.95
C MET A 668 60.81 -89.96 -13.18
N ASN A 669 60.79 -89.90 -11.84
CA ASN A 669 61.72 -90.67 -11.01
C ASN A 669 61.57 -92.19 -11.17
N HIS A 670 60.35 -92.69 -11.42
CA HIS A 670 60.14 -94.10 -11.74
C HIS A 670 60.71 -94.48 -13.12
N PHE A 671 60.70 -93.55 -14.08
CA PHE A 671 61.25 -93.74 -15.42
C PHE A 671 62.78 -93.69 -15.44
N GLU A 672 63.40 -92.76 -14.71
CA GLU A 672 64.86 -92.64 -14.60
C GLU A 672 65.53 -93.87 -13.95
N ARG A 673 64.86 -94.52 -12.99
CA ARG A 673 65.37 -95.78 -12.41
C ARG A 673 65.46 -96.90 -13.45
N ALA A 674 64.50 -97.02 -14.35
CA ALA A 674 64.50 -98.03 -15.42
C ALA A 674 65.57 -97.76 -16.49
N CYS A 675 65.85 -96.49 -16.81
CA CYS A 675 66.89 -96.13 -17.78
C CYS A 675 68.32 -96.30 -17.23
N ARG A 676 68.54 -96.08 -15.93
CA ARG A 676 69.88 -96.23 -15.31
C ARG A 676 70.39 -97.68 -15.24
N GLU A 677 69.50 -98.67 -15.23
CA GLU A 677 69.89 -100.09 -15.32
C GLU A 677 70.40 -100.50 -16.72
N ILE A 678 70.15 -99.70 -17.76
CA ILE A 678 70.54 -99.97 -19.16
C ILE A 678 71.78 -99.16 -19.60
N GLU A 679 71.98 -97.93 -19.10
CA GLU A 679 73.02 -97.02 -19.62
C GLU A 679 74.43 -97.16 -19.00
N ILE A 680 74.56 -97.71 -17.78
CA ILE A 680 75.84 -97.73 -17.05
C ILE A 680 76.96 -98.54 -17.77
N PRO A 681 76.68 -99.65 -18.49
CA PRO A 681 77.71 -100.35 -19.27
C PRO A 681 78.19 -99.59 -20.52
N ARG A 682 77.36 -98.73 -21.13
CA ARG A 682 77.69 -98.01 -22.37
C ARG A 682 78.57 -96.77 -22.15
N ARG A 683 78.45 -96.08 -21.01
CA ARG A 683 79.24 -94.87 -20.72
C ARG A 683 80.72 -95.15 -20.45
N LYS A 684 81.08 -96.32 -19.92
CA LYS A 684 82.50 -96.70 -19.71
C LYS A 684 83.29 -96.90 -21.02
N ALA A 685 82.63 -97.16 -22.15
CA ALA A 685 83.29 -97.37 -23.44
C ALA A 685 83.62 -96.04 -24.16
N ILE A 686 82.82 -94.99 -23.94
CA ILE A 686 82.97 -93.69 -24.63
C ILE A 686 84.03 -92.81 -23.95
N GLU A 687 84.16 -92.89 -22.61
CA GLU A 687 85.14 -92.09 -21.85
C GLU A 687 86.62 -92.48 -22.14
N LEU A 688 86.88 -93.66 -22.71
CA LEU A 688 88.23 -94.08 -23.13
C LEU A 688 88.64 -93.49 -24.50
N GLU A 689 87.69 -93.26 -25.42
CA GLU A 689 87.99 -92.70 -26.76
C GLU A 689 88.20 -91.17 -26.75
N GLU A 690 87.53 -90.44 -25.84
CA GLU A 690 87.68 -88.97 -25.74
C GLU A 690 88.98 -88.52 -25.05
N ALA A 691 89.61 -89.40 -24.26
CA ALA A 691 90.89 -89.13 -23.63
C ALA A 691 92.06 -89.07 -24.64
N GLU A 692 91.99 -89.82 -25.73
CA GLU A 692 93.04 -89.87 -26.76
C GLU A 692 93.01 -88.65 -27.69
N LYS A 693 91.82 -88.15 -28.05
CA LYS A 693 91.67 -86.94 -28.90
C LYS A 693 92.17 -85.66 -28.23
N ASN A 694 91.95 -85.52 -26.92
CA ASN A 694 92.36 -84.33 -26.15
C ASN A 694 93.89 -84.16 -25.97
N ARG A 695 94.70 -85.21 -26.22
CA ARG A 695 96.18 -85.08 -26.21
C ARG A 695 96.71 -84.44 -27.50
N ALA A 696 96.08 -84.67 -28.64
CA ALA A 696 96.53 -84.16 -29.93
C ALA A 696 96.29 -82.65 -30.10
N GLU A 697 95.19 -82.11 -29.54
CA GLU A 697 94.83 -80.69 -29.68
C GLU A 697 95.68 -79.76 -28.81
N ARG A 698 96.18 -80.22 -27.65
CA ARG A 698 97.04 -79.41 -26.77
C ARG A 698 98.44 -79.16 -27.34
N ALA A 699 98.96 -80.06 -28.18
CA ALA A 699 100.27 -79.91 -28.83
C ALA A 699 100.24 -78.86 -29.97
N ALA A 700 99.11 -78.75 -30.68
CA ALA A 700 98.92 -77.76 -31.76
C ALA A 700 98.67 -76.34 -31.24
N ALA A 701 97.96 -76.19 -30.12
CA ALA A 701 97.69 -74.88 -29.51
C ALA A 701 98.95 -74.17 -28.96
N TRP A 702 99.93 -74.95 -28.47
CA TRP A 702 101.16 -74.40 -27.90
C TRP A 702 102.09 -73.76 -28.96
N GLN A 703 102.17 -74.34 -30.16
CA GLN A 703 102.95 -73.80 -31.29
C GLN A 703 102.38 -72.48 -31.82
N ASN A 704 101.06 -72.32 -31.85
CA ASN A 704 100.41 -71.09 -32.33
C ASN A 704 100.52 -69.92 -31.36
N PHE A 705 100.54 -70.18 -30.04
CA PHE A 705 100.67 -69.14 -29.02
C PHE A 705 102.05 -68.46 -29.04
N LEU A 706 103.12 -69.24 -29.26
CA LEU A 706 104.49 -68.70 -29.39
C LEU A 706 104.68 -67.80 -30.63
N ALA A 707 103.98 -68.09 -31.73
CA ALA A 707 104.05 -67.31 -32.96
C ALA A 707 103.31 -65.96 -32.88
N GLN A 708 102.23 -65.87 -32.10
CA GLN A 708 101.48 -64.62 -31.89
C GLN A 708 102.23 -63.63 -30.98
N HIS A 709 102.89 -64.11 -29.92
CA HIS A 709 103.66 -63.24 -29.03
C HIS A 709 104.86 -62.56 -29.71
N ARG A 710 105.53 -63.22 -30.67
CA ARG A 710 106.62 -62.59 -31.46
C ARG A 710 106.12 -61.47 -32.37
N LYS A 711 104.93 -61.62 -32.98
CA LYS A 711 104.33 -60.57 -33.84
C LYS A 711 103.87 -59.34 -33.05
N GLU A 712 103.38 -59.52 -31.82
CA GLU A 712 102.98 -58.39 -30.97
C GLU A 712 104.16 -57.61 -30.39
N PHE A 713 105.28 -58.27 -30.11
CA PHE A 713 106.51 -57.61 -29.66
C PHE A 713 107.06 -56.65 -30.73
N ASP A 714 107.13 -57.09 -32.00
CA ASP A 714 107.58 -56.26 -33.13
C ASP A 714 106.64 -55.09 -33.43
N LYS A 715 105.34 -55.25 -33.17
CA LYS A 715 104.33 -54.18 -33.32
C LYS A 715 104.51 -53.09 -32.27
N ARG A 716 104.76 -53.46 -31.01
CA ARG A 716 105.00 -52.50 -29.91
C ARG A 716 106.32 -51.72 -30.05
N GLN A 717 107.34 -52.31 -30.66
CA GLN A 717 108.59 -51.60 -31.01
C GLN A 717 108.36 -50.49 -32.06
N ARG A 718 107.59 -50.77 -33.13
CA ARG A 718 107.26 -49.76 -34.16
C ARG A 718 106.35 -48.65 -33.64
N ASP A 719 105.40 -48.98 -32.76
CA ASP A 719 104.50 -47.98 -32.16
C ASP A 719 105.25 -47.04 -31.18
N ASN A 720 106.26 -47.54 -30.46
CA ASN A 720 107.14 -46.72 -29.62
C ASN A 720 108.08 -45.81 -30.43
N GLU A 721 108.53 -46.21 -31.63
CA GLU A 721 109.33 -45.37 -32.53
C GLU A 721 108.49 -44.30 -33.23
N LEU A 722 107.20 -44.55 -33.50
CA LEU A 722 106.26 -43.55 -33.99
C LEU A 722 105.90 -42.52 -32.90
N LEU A 723 105.64 -42.96 -31.66
CA LEU A 723 105.32 -42.07 -30.54
C LEU A 723 106.49 -41.16 -30.12
N ARG A 724 107.75 -41.59 -30.28
CA ARG A 724 108.93 -40.72 -30.04
C ARG A 724 109.10 -39.59 -31.08
N LYS A 725 108.47 -39.67 -32.26
CA LYS A 725 108.49 -38.60 -33.29
C LYS A 725 107.38 -37.56 -33.09
N PHE A 726 106.24 -37.94 -32.51
CA PHE A 726 105.14 -37.00 -32.22
C PHE A 726 105.25 -36.31 -30.84
N LEU A 727 106.01 -36.86 -29.90
CA LEU A 727 106.27 -36.21 -28.60
C LEU A 727 107.20 -34.99 -28.67
N LYS A 728 107.95 -34.79 -29.76
CA LYS A 728 108.73 -33.54 -29.98
C LYS A 728 107.87 -32.37 -30.49
N GLU A 729 106.73 -32.66 -31.13
CA GLU A 729 105.82 -31.64 -31.67
C GLU A 729 104.66 -31.32 -30.70
N ALA A 730 104.29 -32.26 -29.83
CA ALA A 730 103.38 -31.98 -28.71
C ALA A 730 104.01 -31.05 -27.65
N ALA A 731 105.32 -31.14 -27.43
CA ALA A 731 106.07 -30.24 -26.53
C ALA A 731 106.14 -28.79 -27.04
N LEU A 732 105.97 -28.54 -28.36
CA LEU A 732 105.99 -27.20 -28.96
C LEU A 732 104.64 -26.48 -28.89
N PHE A 733 103.53 -27.19 -28.67
CA PHE A 733 102.22 -26.58 -28.49
C PHE A 733 101.90 -26.30 -27.02
N GLU A 734 102.37 -27.14 -26.08
CA GLU A 734 102.29 -26.84 -24.63
C GLU A 734 103.19 -25.66 -24.20
N GLN A 735 104.18 -25.25 -25.01
CA GLN A 735 105.01 -24.06 -24.76
C GLN A 735 104.43 -22.74 -25.30
N GLN A 736 103.29 -22.74 -26.01
CA GLN A 736 102.67 -21.52 -26.59
C GLN A 736 101.36 -21.06 -25.96
N MET A 737 100.95 -21.62 -24.81
CA MET A 737 99.78 -21.13 -24.05
C MET A 737 100.22 -20.41 -22.77
N PRO A 738 100.03 -19.07 -22.67
CA PRO A 738 100.20 -18.34 -21.42
C PRO A 738 99.04 -18.61 -20.44
N ALA A 739 99.41 -18.84 -19.18
CA ALA A 739 98.53 -19.04 -18.03
C ALA A 739 97.83 -17.76 -17.54
N LYS A 740 96.69 -17.96 -16.83
CA LYS A 740 95.88 -17.07 -15.93
C LYS A 740 94.42 -17.04 -16.42
N SER A 741 93.36 -17.16 -15.62
CA SER A 741 93.06 -16.82 -14.22
C SER A 741 91.67 -17.44 -13.90
N LYS A 742 91.09 -17.58 -12.70
CA LYS A 742 91.21 -16.97 -11.37
C LYS A 742 90.59 -17.95 -10.36
N VAL A 743 91.14 -17.95 -9.16
CA VAL A 743 90.86 -18.87 -8.04
C VAL A 743 89.65 -18.40 -7.24
N SER A 744 88.92 -19.36 -6.64
CA SER A 744 87.68 -19.17 -5.86
C SER A 744 87.92 -18.52 -4.49
N LYS A 745 86.98 -17.67 -4.06
CA LYS A 745 86.96 -16.85 -2.84
C LYS A 745 87.23 -17.58 -1.51
N ARG A 746 87.20 -18.91 -1.48
CA ARG A 746 87.56 -19.73 -0.30
C ARG A 746 89.09 -19.77 -0.06
N ALA A 747 89.89 -19.74 -1.12
CA ALA A 747 91.35 -19.61 -1.04
C ALA A 747 91.81 -18.16 -0.76
N GLU A 748 90.96 -17.15 -1.03
CA GLU A 748 91.18 -15.77 -0.57
C GLU A 748 90.95 -15.60 0.95
N GLN A 749 90.07 -16.39 1.57
CA GLN A 749 89.83 -16.34 3.02
C GLN A 749 90.96 -17.01 3.84
N GLU A 750 91.58 -18.06 3.31
CA GLU A 750 92.76 -18.70 3.94
C GLU A 750 94.02 -17.83 3.81
N MET A 751 94.23 -17.18 2.66
CA MET A 751 95.33 -16.21 2.45
C MET A 751 95.17 -14.90 3.27
N LEU A 752 93.93 -14.49 3.60
CA LEU A 752 93.67 -13.34 4.49
C LEU A 752 93.97 -13.67 5.96
N LEU A 753 93.67 -14.90 6.40
CA LEU A 753 94.02 -15.40 7.73
C LEU A 753 95.54 -15.56 7.93
N GLU A 754 96.28 -15.90 6.87
CA GLU A 754 97.76 -15.93 6.92
C GLU A 754 98.38 -14.52 6.97
N ARG A 755 97.83 -13.54 6.24
CA ARG A 755 98.29 -12.13 6.31
C ARG A 755 97.97 -11.44 7.64
N GLU A 756 96.93 -11.84 8.36
CA GLU A 756 96.64 -11.32 9.71
C GLU A 756 97.58 -11.92 10.77
N LYS A 757 98.04 -13.16 10.57
CA LYS A 757 99.06 -13.81 11.40
C LYS A 757 100.45 -13.19 11.22
N GLU A 758 100.80 -12.77 10.01
CA GLU A 758 102.07 -12.04 9.75
C GLU A 758 102.07 -10.65 10.43
N ARG A 759 100.91 -9.97 10.50
CA ARG A 759 100.77 -8.70 11.24
C ARG A 759 100.95 -8.86 12.77
N LEU A 760 100.70 -10.05 13.33
CA LEU A 760 100.90 -10.39 14.74
C LEU A 760 102.35 -10.78 15.10
N GLN A 761 103.28 -10.84 14.14
CA GLN A 761 104.70 -11.13 14.39
C GLN A 761 105.65 -9.92 14.25
N GLY A 762 105.14 -8.70 14.05
CA GLY A 762 105.94 -7.48 14.20
C GLY A 762 106.89 -7.16 13.03
N GLN A 763 106.41 -7.30 11.80
CA GLN A 763 106.90 -6.55 10.64
C GLN A 763 105.78 -5.73 10.03
#